data_AF-A0A834WM63-F1
#
_entry.id   AF-A0A834WM63-F1
#
_cell.length_a   1.000
_cell.length_b   1.000
_cell.length_c   1.000
_cell.angle_alpha   90.00
_cell.angle_beta   90.00
_cell.angle_gamma   90.00
#
_symmetry.space_group_name_H-M   'P 1'
#
loop_
_entity.id
_entity.type
_entity.pdbx_description
1 polymer ?
#
loop_
_entity_poly.entity_id
_entity_poly.type
_entity_poly.pdbx_seq_one_letter_code
_entity_poly.pdbx_strand_id
1 'polypeptide(L)'
;MENGKGRVCVTGGTGFIGSWMIKKLLEDGYSVNATVRSSSNPEHKKDVSFLTNLAGASQKLRIMKADLRNPESFKEAIEGCVGVFHVATPVDFEEREAEEVVTKRSIDGALGILKACLGVKSVKRVIYTSSACAVTLNGKEKEVMDESYWSDEEYLRSSKPRGWCYAISKTLTEKAVLEFGDKNGLEVVSVIPPLVVGPFISPNLPSSVRFSLSLPFGDKESLAFLLETPMVHVDDVARAHIFLLQHPNPKGRHNCAACLATIENMFEIVSARYPQFQLPSLDCLKEMKGPKSPDLSSKKLIHAGFKFENGLEEMFGCRYTWSNNREEGCVKEKIDRVLVNSKWLNIFPNAVATALPAIGSDHSPLVLSPNPVFIHRRKLFKVEDFWMENEEFSKLVEQHWRKDQSLDKWEQWSNRNLNIITDTITPLVSASMNDNLIKDVTMQEVENAVFGLGAMKAPGPDGINDDTMIMSRADIEEAYVIQQILNQFTEASGQIGSGENISVWFDRWLCSKEKIWPVGNAQQDLKVKDLFKEGTRNWDETKIIQLVGPNVARLIFATPIRESGSDMRVWPFTTDGNYSVKTGYHCSISDASSWEEGSSRLDAQDSKLWAFIWKAKVQPKIRSFIWRLCKNAIPLKENLARRKLNVDNQCPMCLKDSETSEHCFIYCDRARAIWFGSRFQWSNPNEANLPMLEWIENRISCLLENPDDAEKNCAYFFNLLWAMWKARNVFCFEGVLTDPISIIKSADIHTNEYLATHTSPLNSDCRDGGSNGNNERWEPPRPGIVKFNVDAALDSVKLRGALSTIARDHAGEVLTGYVKRFPCDSAMIAEARAVREAVQMCSALEINEAIIESDCKVVVDFCNNKYNQWQLETILDSTKAILKSNSGIKVVWIPRNKNLVADFLAKEALKDSLCTTWVWNHPVKLRALLLKDKFPRLTNLLILCLVQLLD
;
A
#
# COMPACT_ATOMS: atom_id res chain seq x y z
N MET A 1 16.77 -36.81 28.62
CA MET A 1 18.15 -36.43 28.98
C MET A 1 18.20 -34.91 29.04
N GLU A 2 18.76 -34.35 30.12
CA GLU A 2 18.85 -32.92 30.40
C GLU A 2 19.77 -32.20 29.39
N ASN A 3 19.21 -31.60 28.33
CA ASN A 3 19.96 -30.82 27.31
C ASN A 3 19.65 -29.31 27.39
N GLY A 4 19.63 -28.70 28.57
CA GLY A 4 19.40 -27.25 28.75
C GLY A 4 20.66 -26.49 29.14
N LYS A 5 20.80 -25.20 28.74
CA LYS A 5 21.94 -24.31 29.11
C LYS A 5 22.04 -23.97 30.62
N GLY A 6 21.23 -24.61 31.47
CA GLY A 6 21.14 -24.36 32.90
C GLY A 6 20.08 -23.32 33.29
N ARG A 7 19.94 -23.09 34.59
CA ARG A 7 19.00 -22.12 35.17
C ARG A 7 19.74 -20.83 35.57
N VAL A 8 19.18 -19.66 35.30
CA VAL A 8 19.75 -18.36 35.67
C VAL A 8 18.76 -17.52 36.45
N CYS A 9 19.26 -16.64 37.31
CA CYS A 9 18.43 -15.68 38.05
C CYS A 9 18.55 -14.29 37.41
N VAL A 10 17.41 -13.64 37.15
CA VAL A 10 17.33 -12.26 36.66
C VAL A 10 16.64 -11.41 37.71
N THR A 11 17.36 -10.46 38.32
CA THR A 11 16.75 -9.56 39.30
C THR A 11 16.07 -8.37 38.63
N GLY A 12 14.91 -7.95 39.14
CA GLY A 12 14.18 -6.80 38.58
C GLY A 12 13.51 -7.14 37.24
N GLY A 13 12.93 -8.34 37.13
CA GLY A 13 12.38 -8.88 35.89
C GLY A 13 11.26 -8.05 35.25
N THR A 14 10.59 -7.18 36.01
CA THR A 14 9.57 -6.26 35.46
C THR A 14 10.15 -4.99 34.82
N GLY A 15 11.46 -4.75 34.95
CA GLY A 15 12.12 -3.56 34.39
C GLY A 15 12.35 -3.67 32.89
N PHE A 16 12.73 -2.55 32.26
CA PHE A 16 12.97 -2.49 30.81
C PHE A 16 14.02 -3.51 30.34
N ILE A 17 15.26 -3.38 30.83
CA ILE A 17 16.36 -4.32 30.50
C ILE A 17 16.06 -5.73 31.03
N GLY A 18 15.54 -5.83 32.26
CA GLY A 18 15.27 -7.12 32.91
C GLY A 18 14.27 -7.98 32.13
N SER A 19 13.15 -7.40 31.69
CA SER A 19 12.13 -8.10 30.92
C SER A 19 12.62 -8.53 29.53
N TRP A 20 13.35 -7.65 28.84
CA TRP A 20 13.93 -7.97 27.54
C TRP A 20 14.99 -9.08 27.63
N MET A 21 15.81 -9.05 28.69
CA MET A 21 16.80 -10.08 28.94
C MET A 21 16.17 -11.43 29.28
N ILE A 22 15.04 -11.47 30.02
CA ILE A 22 14.28 -12.72 30.24
C ILE A 22 13.81 -13.31 28.91
N LYS A 23 13.24 -12.48 28.03
CA LYS A 23 12.86 -12.90 26.67
C LYS A 23 14.04 -13.51 25.92
N LYS A 24 15.20 -12.86 25.94
CA LYS A 24 16.42 -13.38 25.29
C LYS A 24 16.95 -14.66 25.88
N LEU A 25 16.98 -14.78 27.20
CA LEU A 25 17.42 -16.01 27.86
C LEU A 25 16.52 -17.20 27.52
N LEU A 26 15.20 -17.01 27.45
CA LEU A 26 14.27 -18.05 27.05
C LEU A 26 14.47 -18.48 25.59
N GLU A 27 14.61 -17.51 24.67
CA GLU A 27 14.96 -17.76 23.26
C GLU A 27 16.28 -18.51 23.11
N ASP A 28 17.27 -18.20 23.96
CA ASP A 28 18.58 -18.86 23.97
C ASP A 28 18.57 -20.26 24.62
N GLY A 29 17.43 -20.71 25.14
CA GLY A 29 17.24 -22.04 25.73
C GLY A 29 17.53 -22.15 27.24
N TYR A 30 17.70 -21.04 27.96
CA TYR A 30 17.86 -21.06 29.43
C TYR A 30 16.53 -21.28 30.15
N SER A 31 16.62 -21.84 31.36
CA SER A 31 15.56 -21.69 32.37
C SER A 31 15.80 -20.43 33.20
N VAL A 32 14.76 -19.66 33.51
CA VAL A 32 14.91 -18.34 34.14
C VAL A 32 14.10 -18.26 35.43
N ASN A 33 14.75 -17.84 36.51
CA ASN A 33 14.10 -17.35 37.73
C ASN A 33 14.08 -15.82 37.68
N ALA A 34 12.91 -15.22 37.49
CA ALA A 34 12.74 -13.78 37.42
C ALA A 34 12.23 -13.23 38.76
N THR A 35 12.95 -12.28 39.36
CA THR A 35 12.51 -11.68 40.63
C THR A 35 11.72 -10.40 40.43
N VAL A 36 10.61 -10.29 41.16
CA VAL A 36 9.68 -9.15 41.12
C VAL A 36 9.36 -8.65 42.53
N ARG A 37 9.19 -7.34 42.69
CA ARG A 37 8.82 -6.75 43.98
C ARG A 37 7.36 -7.04 44.32
N SER A 38 7.06 -7.38 45.57
CA SER A 38 5.68 -7.49 46.05
C SER A 38 4.99 -6.12 46.04
N SER A 39 3.74 -6.07 45.60
CA SER A 39 2.91 -4.87 45.77
C SER A 39 2.47 -4.78 47.24
N SER A 40 2.52 -3.59 47.82
CA SER A 40 1.97 -3.30 49.15
C SER A 40 0.45 -3.15 49.15
N ASN A 41 -0.18 -3.05 47.97
CA ASN A 41 -1.62 -2.91 47.82
C ASN A 41 -2.23 -4.20 47.18
N PRO A 42 -3.08 -4.97 47.91
CA PRO A 42 -3.69 -6.19 47.41
C PRO A 42 -4.56 -6.02 46.15
N GLU A 43 -5.11 -4.83 45.91
CA GLU A 43 -5.95 -4.52 44.74
C GLU A 43 -5.13 -4.21 43.48
N HIS A 44 -3.84 -3.90 43.62
CA HIS A 44 -2.91 -3.67 42.51
C HIS A 44 -1.85 -4.77 42.48
N LYS A 45 -2.26 -5.97 42.07
CA LYS A 45 -1.29 -6.98 41.62
C LYS A 45 -0.54 -6.40 40.42
N LYS A 46 0.78 -6.32 40.52
CA LYS A 46 1.61 -5.97 39.35
C LYS A 46 1.36 -7.01 38.28
N ASP A 47 0.88 -6.54 37.13
CA ASP A 47 0.74 -7.37 35.96
C ASP A 47 2.11 -7.94 35.58
N VAL A 48 2.18 -9.26 35.44
CA VAL A 48 3.37 -10.00 34.99
C VAL A 48 3.04 -10.85 33.76
N SER A 49 1.85 -10.67 33.18
CA SER A 49 1.38 -11.42 32.01
C SER A 49 2.33 -11.26 30.82
N PHE A 50 2.92 -10.07 30.65
CA PHE A 50 3.91 -9.81 29.60
C PHE A 50 5.20 -10.64 29.72
N LEU A 51 5.49 -11.21 30.89
CA LEU A 51 6.58 -12.18 31.09
C LEU A 51 6.08 -13.62 30.93
N THR A 52 4.92 -13.95 31.51
CA THR A 52 4.38 -15.32 31.47
C THR A 52 3.84 -15.72 30.10
N ASN A 53 3.53 -14.75 29.24
CA ASN A 53 3.07 -14.97 27.86
C ASN A 53 4.23 -15.07 26.86
N LEU A 54 5.49 -14.97 27.30
CA LEU A 54 6.65 -15.19 26.43
C LEU A 54 6.71 -16.65 25.97
N ALA A 55 7.21 -16.86 24.76
CA ALA A 55 7.45 -18.21 24.24
C ALA A 55 8.37 -19.00 25.18
N GLY A 56 7.98 -20.24 25.51
CA GLY A 56 8.72 -21.11 26.44
C GLY A 56 8.58 -20.75 27.93
N ALA A 57 7.86 -19.68 28.28
CA ALA A 57 7.75 -19.23 29.67
C ALA A 57 7.02 -20.23 30.57
N SER A 58 5.94 -20.88 30.08
CA SER A 58 5.16 -21.83 30.88
C SER A 58 5.99 -23.03 31.37
N GLN A 59 7.04 -23.41 30.64
CA GLN A 59 7.95 -24.50 31.03
C GLN A 59 9.23 -24.00 31.71
N LYS A 60 9.81 -22.90 31.23
CA LYS A 60 11.18 -22.48 31.58
C LYS A 60 11.27 -21.25 32.49
N LEU A 61 10.19 -20.47 32.67
CA LEU A 61 10.17 -19.26 33.51
C LEU A 61 9.52 -19.51 34.88
N ARG A 62 10.16 -19.02 35.95
CA ARG A 62 9.58 -18.95 37.30
C ARG A 62 9.62 -17.52 37.80
N ILE A 63 8.47 -17.00 38.26
CA ILE A 63 8.37 -15.66 38.85
C ILE A 63 8.42 -15.78 40.36
N MET A 64 9.34 -15.05 40.98
CA MET A 64 9.62 -15.14 42.41
C MET A 64 9.60 -13.75 43.05
N LYS A 65 9.14 -13.67 44.30
CA LYS A 65 9.05 -12.38 45.00
C LYS A 65 10.37 -12.10 45.71
N ALA A 66 11.01 -10.98 45.39
CA ALA A 66 12.18 -10.51 46.10
C ALA A 66 12.25 -8.98 46.13
N ASP A 67 12.90 -8.44 47.15
CA ASP A 67 13.03 -7.00 47.37
C ASP A 67 14.42 -6.65 47.87
N LEU A 68 15.07 -5.64 47.28
CA LEU A 68 16.40 -5.17 47.67
C LEU A 68 16.48 -4.71 49.13
N ARG A 69 15.34 -4.34 49.74
CA ARG A 69 15.24 -4.02 51.18
C ARG A 69 15.36 -5.25 52.09
N ASN A 70 15.16 -6.45 51.54
CA ASN A 70 15.30 -7.72 52.22
C ASN A 70 16.17 -8.67 51.38
N PRO A 71 17.50 -8.56 51.41
CA PRO A 71 18.37 -9.32 50.52
C PRO A 71 18.27 -10.85 50.67
N GLU A 72 17.82 -11.33 51.83
CA GLU A 72 17.55 -12.75 52.08
C GLU A 72 16.44 -13.31 51.18
N SER A 73 15.52 -12.44 50.72
CA SER A 73 14.43 -12.83 49.80
C SER A 73 14.92 -13.31 48.42
N PHE A 74 16.19 -13.08 48.07
CA PHE A 74 16.75 -13.54 46.79
C PHE A 74 17.31 -14.96 46.83
N LYS A 75 17.51 -15.56 48.02
CA LYS A 75 18.13 -16.89 48.17
C LYS A 75 17.39 -17.96 47.36
N GLU A 76 16.07 -18.03 47.50
CA GLU A 76 15.23 -19.01 46.79
C GLU A 76 15.35 -18.85 45.26
N ALA A 77 15.48 -17.62 44.77
CA ALA A 77 15.60 -17.34 43.34
C ALA A 77 16.99 -17.66 42.77
N ILE A 78 18.03 -17.65 43.60
CA ILE A 78 19.43 -17.91 43.21
C ILE A 78 19.76 -19.41 43.32
N GLU A 79 19.07 -20.15 44.18
CA GLU A 79 19.29 -21.59 44.38
C GLU A 79 19.22 -22.38 43.05
N GLY A 80 20.21 -23.24 42.82
CA GLY A 80 20.33 -24.05 41.61
C GLY A 80 20.63 -23.26 40.31
N CYS A 81 20.92 -21.96 40.39
CA CYS A 81 21.30 -21.17 39.22
C CYS A 81 22.79 -21.36 38.87
N VAL A 82 23.11 -21.31 37.58
CA VAL A 82 24.49 -21.32 37.05
C VAL A 82 25.10 -19.93 36.98
N GLY A 83 24.25 -18.89 36.99
CA GLY A 83 24.65 -17.48 36.94
C GLY A 83 23.51 -16.56 37.36
N VAL A 84 23.87 -15.34 37.75
CA VAL A 84 22.92 -14.31 38.21
C VAL A 84 23.13 -13.02 37.42
N PHE A 85 22.06 -12.47 36.87
CA PHE A 85 22.04 -11.14 36.27
C PHE A 85 21.38 -10.17 37.24
N HIS A 86 22.19 -9.31 37.85
CA HIS A 86 21.71 -8.29 38.77
C HIS A 86 21.38 -7.00 38.01
N VAL A 87 20.10 -6.84 37.65
CA VAL A 87 19.57 -5.67 36.93
C VAL A 87 18.75 -4.76 37.84
N ALA A 88 18.17 -5.29 38.91
CA ALA A 88 17.37 -4.50 39.84
C ALA A 88 18.17 -3.34 40.45
N THR A 89 17.65 -2.12 40.33
CA THR A 89 18.17 -0.95 41.04
C THR A 89 16.99 -0.07 41.45
N PRO A 90 17.05 0.63 42.59
CA PRO A 90 16.17 1.76 42.85
C PRO A 90 16.42 2.81 41.75
N VAL A 91 15.36 3.30 41.13
CA VAL A 91 15.42 4.37 40.13
C VAL A 91 14.66 5.55 40.72
N ASP A 92 15.38 6.54 41.23
CA ASP A 92 14.83 7.79 41.74
C ASP A 92 15.56 8.96 41.06
N PHE A 93 15.04 9.37 39.90
CA PHE A 93 15.55 10.53 39.16
C PHE A 93 14.95 11.85 39.63
N GLU A 94 13.96 11.80 40.53
CA GLU A 94 13.23 12.97 41.04
C GLU A 94 13.72 13.39 42.43
N GLU A 95 14.76 12.72 42.96
CA GLU A 95 15.40 13.03 44.25
C GLU A 95 14.38 13.08 45.40
N ARG A 96 13.42 12.15 45.38
CA ARG A 96 12.34 12.07 46.39
C ARG A 96 12.86 11.56 47.73
N GLU A 97 13.91 10.75 47.71
CA GLU A 97 14.63 10.28 48.89
C GLU A 97 16.05 10.84 48.92
N ALA A 98 16.62 10.99 50.13
CA ALA A 98 18.01 11.42 50.30
C ALA A 98 18.97 10.46 49.58
N GLU A 99 19.97 11.03 48.90
CA GLU A 99 20.96 10.28 48.10
C GLU A 99 21.61 9.17 48.92
N GLU A 100 22.02 9.45 50.16
CA GLU A 100 22.70 8.50 51.02
C GLU A 100 21.82 7.29 51.35
N VAL A 101 20.50 7.50 51.47
CA VAL A 101 19.53 6.43 51.73
C VAL A 101 19.37 5.53 50.50
N VAL A 102 19.26 6.13 49.31
CA VAL A 102 19.15 5.39 48.03
C VAL A 102 20.43 4.61 47.75
N THR A 103 21.59 5.23 47.95
CA THR A 103 22.91 4.63 47.74
C THR A 103 23.15 3.49 48.71
N LYS A 104 22.92 3.69 50.02
CA LYS A 104 23.06 2.63 51.02
C LYS A 104 22.16 1.44 50.70
N ARG A 105 20.89 1.68 50.36
CA ARG A 105 19.93 0.63 49.97
C ARG A 105 20.39 -0.14 48.72
N SER A 106 21.02 0.54 47.76
CA SER A 106 21.53 -0.08 46.53
C SER A 106 22.75 -0.96 46.80
N ILE A 107 23.69 -0.47 47.62
CA ILE A 107 24.89 -1.22 48.06
C ILE A 107 24.47 -2.44 48.88
N ASP A 108 23.67 -2.25 49.93
CA ASP A 108 23.24 -3.34 50.83
C ASP A 108 22.46 -4.42 50.07
N GLY A 109 21.57 -4.01 49.16
CA GLY A 109 20.81 -4.90 48.29
C GLY A 109 21.71 -5.72 47.37
N ALA A 110 22.65 -5.06 46.68
CA ALA A 110 23.58 -5.71 45.76
C ALA A 110 24.53 -6.68 46.47
N LEU A 111 25.15 -6.24 47.58
CA LEU A 111 26.02 -7.08 48.39
C LEU A 111 25.29 -8.27 49.00
N GLY A 112 24.03 -8.11 49.41
CA GLY A 112 23.23 -9.22 49.92
C GLY A 112 22.91 -10.26 48.84
N ILE A 113 22.67 -9.85 47.59
CA ILE A 113 22.56 -10.76 46.45
C ILE A 113 23.88 -11.52 46.22
N LEU A 114 25.04 -10.84 46.27
CA LEU A 114 26.34 -11.50 46.12
C LEU A 114 26.63 -12.49 47.26
N LYS A 115 26.28 -12.14 48.50
CA LYS A 115 26.36 -13.06 49.66
C LYS A 115 25.50 -14.30 49.46
N ALA A 116 24.29 -14.15 48.91
CA ALA A 116 23.44 -15.29 48.56
C ALA A 116 24.09 -16.15 47.47
N CYS A 117 24.76 -15.55 46.48
CA CYS A 117 25.49 -16.28 45.44
C CYS A 117 26.66 -17.10 46.00
N LEU A 118 27.41 -16.57 46.98
CA LEU A 118 28.51 -17.31 47.63
C LEU A 118 28.05 -18.62 48.30
N GLY A 119 26.81 -18.65 48.78
CA GLY A 119 26.23 -19.84 49.40
C GLY A 119 25.88 -20.95 48.40
N VAL A 120 25.86 -20.66 47.10
CA VAL A 120 25.37 -21.56 46.05
C VAL A 120 26.50 -21.93 45.10
N LYS A 121 27.05 -23.15 45.26
CA LYS A 121 28.21 -23.64 44.49
C LYS A 121 28.00 -23.68 42.97
N SER A 122 26.75 -23.75 42.50
CA SER A 122 26.44 -23.79 41.07
C SER A 122 26.61 -22.42 40.39
N VAL A 123 26.54 -21.31 41.14
CA VAL A 123 26.68 -19.96 40.59
C VAL A 123 28.15 -19.70 40.29
N LYS A 124 28.49 -19.67 39.00
CA LYS A 124 29.86 -19.44 38.55
C LYS A 124 30.20 -17.96 38.46
N ARG A 125 29.21 -17.14 38.08
CA ARG A 125 29.42 -15.73 37.75
C ARG A 125 28.18 -14.90 38.01
N VAL A 126 28.41 -13.66 38.44
CA VAL A 126 27.38 -12.64 38.56
C VAL A 126 27.66 -11.52 37.56
N ILE A 127 26.67 -11.21 36.73
CA ILE A 127 26.72 -10.08 35.81
C ILE A 127 25.93 -8.93 36.43
N TYR A 128 26.61 -7.85 36.79
CA TYR A 128 26.02 -6.63 37.35
C TYR A 128 25.77 -5.61 36.24
N THR A 129 24.53 -5.10 36.13
CA THR A 129 24.22 -4.00 35.22
C THR A 129 24.57 -2.66 35.91
N SER A 130 25.68 -2.04 35.53
CA SER A 130 26.06 -0.69 35.96
C SER A 130 25.41 0.39 35.07
N SER A 131 26.06 1.53 34.84
CA SER A 131 25.57 2.68 34.08
C SER A 131 26.75 3.53 33.60
N ALA A 132 26.66 4.14 32.41
CA ALA A 132 27.66 5.11 31.94
C ALA A 132 27.85 6.29 32.92
N CYS A 133 26.84 6.62 33.74
CA CYS A 133 26.95 7.60 34.82
C CYS A 133 28.00 7.23 35.89
N ALA A 134 28.48 5.99 35.93
CA ALA A 134 29.58 5.55 36.80
C ALA A 134 30.98 5.74 36.17
N VAL A 135 31.04 6.22 34.93
CA VAL A 135 32.27 6.46 34.16
C VAL A 135 32.44 7.94 33.83
N THR A 136 31.41 8.59 33.30
CA THR A 136 31.53 9.84 32.54
C THR A 136 31.53 11.12 33.37
N LEU A 137 31.11 11.08 34.64
CA LEU A 137 30.84 12.27 35.46
C LEU A 137 31.95 12.53 36.47
N ASN A 138 33.12 13.00 35.99
CA ASN A 138 34.31 13.21 36.82
C ASN A 138 34.94 14.61 36.70
N GLY A 139 34.23 15.56 36.10
CA GLY A 139 34.68 16.94 35.92
C GLY A 139 35.83 17.14 34.92
N LYS A 140 36.30 16.08 34.25
CA LYS A 140 37.36 16.17 33.24
C LYS A 140 36.75 16.21 31.84
N GLU A 141 37.13 17.20 31.04
CA GLU A 141 36.78 17.25 29.62
C GLU A 141 37.62 16.24 28.83
N LYS A 142 36.96 15.17 28.37
CA LYS A 142 37.54 14.16 27.48
C LYS A 142 36.54 13.85 26.38
N GLU A 143 37.03 13.60 25.17
CA GLU A 143 36.16 13.25 24.04
C GLU A 143 35.69 11.78 24.10
N VAL A 144 36.54 10.87 24.59
CA VAL A 144 36.25 9.43 24.68
C VAL A 144 36.73 8.88 26.02
N MET A 145 35.90 8.06 26.68
CA MET A 145 36.23 7.38 27.94
C MET A 145 36.08 5.86 27.81
N ASP A 146 36.96 5.11 28.47
CA ASP A 146 36.94 3.64 28.54
C ASP A 146 36.69 3.16 29.99
N GLU A 147 36.80 1.86 30.23
CA GLU A 147 36.49 1.24 31.52
C GLU A 147 37.47 1.60 32.66
N SER A 148 38.58 2.27 32.37
CA SER A 148 39.54 2.76 33.38
C SER A 148 39.03 3.98 34.15
N TYR A 149 38.05 4.69 33.59
CA TYR A 149 37.50 5.91 34.17
C TYR A 149 36.37 5.62 35.16
N TRP A 150 36.30 6.45 36.21
CA TRP A 150 35.24 6.45 37.19
C TRP A 150 34.67 7.85 37.35
N SER A 151 33.38 7.94 37.62
CA SER A 151 32.76 9.19 38.06
C SER A 151 33.28 9.59 39.44
N ASP A 152 33.36 10.90 39.68
CA ASP A 152 33.95 11.48 40.88
C ASP A 152 32.85 11.94 41.86
N GLU A 153 32.89 11.40 43.07
CA GLU A 153 31.84 11.59 44.07
C GLU A 153 31.85 13.02 44.63
N GLU A 154 33.03 13.60 44.83
CA GLU A 154 33.18 14.96 45.34
C GLU A 154 32.70 15.98 44.30
N TYR A 155 33.07 15.77 43.04
CA TYR A 155 32.54 16.52 41.91
C TYR A 155 31.02 16.41 41.82
N LEU A 156 30.45 15.21 41.91
CA LEU A 156 28.99 15.01 41.82
C LEU A 156 28.25 15.69 42.98
N ARG A 157 28.75 15.63 44.22
CA ARG A 157 28.13 16.28 45.39
C ARG A 157 28.27 17.80 45.37
N SER A 158 29.34 18.32 44.78
CA SER A 158 29.60 19.76 44.69
C SER A 158 28.87 20.41 43.51
N SER A 159 28.96 19.83 42.31
CA SER A 159 28.38 20.38 41.08
C SER A 159 26.92 20.01 40.85
N LYS A 160 26.45 18.93 41.48
CA LYS A 160 25.06 18.42 41.45
C LYS A 160 24.40 18.46 40.05
N PRO A 161 25.04 17.90 39.01
CA PRO A 161 24.42 17.83 37.68
C PRO A 161 23.14 16.99 37.72
N ARG A 162 22.25 17.16 36.73
CA ARG A 162 21.01 16.37 36.64
C ARG A 162 21.31 14.87 36.74
N GLY A 163 20.67 14.18 37.69
CA GLY A 163 20.88 12.75 37.93
C GLY A 163 22.12 12.41 38.78
N TRP A 164 22.74 13.38 39.45
CA TRP A 164 23.92 13.16 40.29
C TRP A 164 23.71 12.11 41.39
N CYS A 165 22.55 12.09 42.07
CA CYS A 165 22.23 11.06 43.08
C CYS A 165 22.28 9.65 42.50
N TYR A 166 21.72 9.48 41.29
CA TYR A 166 21.76 8.20 40.58
C TYR A 166 23.19 7.83 40.18
N ALA A 167 23.97 8.80 39.70
CA ALA A 167 25.38 8.59 39.35
C ALA A 167 26.21 8.13 40.56
N ILE A 168 26.06 8.76 41.73
CA ILE A 168 26.77 8.36 42.95
C ILE A 168 26.35 6.93 43.35
N SER A 169 25.04 6.67 43.43
CA SER A 169 24.52 5.34 43.80
C SER A 169 25.07 4.24 42.90
N LYS A 170 25.06 4.43 41.57
CA LYS A 170 25.59 3.44 40.62
C LYS A 170 27.11 3.29 40.73
N THR A 171 27.84 4.40 40.89
CA THR A 171 29.31 4.39 41.04
C THR A 171 29.73 3.62 42.27
N LEU A 172 29.17 3.96 43.43
CA LEU A 172 29.52 3.32 44.70
C LEU A 172 29.06 1.86 44.78
N THR A 173 27.88 1.56 44.24
CA THR A 173 27.42 0.17 44.17
C THR A 173 28.32 -0.66 43.27
N GLU A 174 28.73 -0.15 42.10
CA GLU A 174 29.64 -0.86 41.18
C GLU A 174 31.01 -1.13 41.84
N LYS A 175 31.60 -0.13 42.51
CA LYS A 175 32.85 -0.32 43.27
C LYS A 175 32.70 -1.42 44.33
N ALA A 176 31.63 -1.37 45.12
CA ALA A 176 31.39 -2.31 46.21
C ALA A 176 31.18 -3.75 45.72
N VAL A 177 30.44 -3.97 44.62
CA VAL A 177 30.20 -5.33 44.10
C VAL A 177 31.47 -5.95 43.50
N LEU A 178 32.30 -5.15 42.82
CA LEU A 178 33.57 -5.62 42.27
C LEU A 178 34.55 -5.95 43.38
N GLU A 179 34.71 -5.06 44.37
CA GLU A 179 35.57 -5.29 45.53
C GLU A 179 35.13 -6.52 46.34
N PHE A 180 33.82 -6.70 46.52
CA PHE A 180 33.28 -7.88 47.18
C PHE A 180 33.59 -9.16 46.40
N GLY A 181 33.43 -9.14 45.08
CA GLY A 181 33.78 -10.26 44.20
C GLY A 181 35.24 -10.68 44.37
N ASP A 182 36.16 -9.71 44.24
CA ASP A 182 37.60 -9.91 44.37
C ASP A 182 37.98 -10.46 45.75
N LYS A 183 37.41 -9.92 46.83
CA LYS A 183 37.70 -10.36 48.21
C LYS A 183 37.20 -11.77 48.53
N ASN A 184 36.10 -12.20 47.91
CA ASN A 184 35.45 -13.47 48.26
C ASN A 184 35.59 -14.55 47.18
N GLY A 185 36.38 -14.30 46.12
CA GLY A 185 36.58 -15.24 45.03
C GLY A 185 35.33 -15.50 44.18
N LEU A 186 34.38 -14.56 44.16
CA LEU A 186 33.18 -14.62 43.32
C LEU A 186 33.44 -13.83 42.03
N GLU A 187 33.27 -14.47 40.87
CA GLU A 187 33.47 -13.79 39.59
C GLU A 187 32.32 -12.80 39.32
N VAL A 188 32.58 -11.51 39.52
CA VAL A 188 31.64 -10.42 39.26
C VAL A 188 32.11 -9.63 38.04
N VAL A 189 31.23 -9.49 37.04
CA VAL A 189 31.49 -8.73 35.82
C VAL A 189 30.47 -7.63 35.71
N SER A 190 30.92 -6.41 35.42
CA SER A 190 30.05 -5.25 35.25
C SER A 190 29.83 -4.94 33.78
N VAL A 191 28.57 -4.74 33.38
CA VAL A 191 28.18 -4.22 32.06
C VAL A 191 27.72 -2.78 32.23
N ILE A 192 28.29 -1.87 31.45
CA ILE A 192 28.09 -0.43 31.56
C ILE A 192 27.33 0.06 30.31
N PRO A 193 25.99 0.00 30.32
CA PRO A 193 25.20 0.59 29.25
C PRO A 193 25.14 2.12 29.39
N PRO A 194 25.15 2.87 28.27
CA PRO A 194 24.81 4.29 28.25
C PRO A 194 23.29 4.48 28.13
N LEU A 195 22.82 5.42 27.29
CA LEU A 195 21.39 5.57 27.06
C LEU A 195 20.84 4.36 26.27
N VAL A 196 20.07 3.51 26.96
CA VAL A 196 19.47 2.32 26.35
C VAL A 196 18.15 2.68 25.68
N VAL A 197 18.04 2.43 24.38
CA VAL A 197 16.85 2.72 23.57
C VAL A 197 16.46 1.48 22.77
N GLY A 198 15.17 1.34 22.45
CA GLY A 198 14.65 0.23 21.66
C GLY A 198 13.26 -0.21 22.10
N PRO A 199 12.74 -1.30 21.50
CA PRO A 199 11.44 -1.86 21.83
C PRO A 199 11.40 -2.41 23.26
N PHE A 200 10.22 -2.43 23.87
CA PHE A 200 10.03 -2.93 25.23
C PHE A 200 8.74 -3.76 25.33
N ILE A 201 8.74 -4.73 26.24
CA ILE A 201 7.56 -5.57 26.54
C ILE A 201 6.91 -5.22 27.88
N SER A 202 7.56 -4.36 28.68
CA SER A 202 7.00 -3.90 29.95
C SER A 202 5.80 -2.97 29.74
N PRO A 203 4.77 -3.02 30.60
CA PRO A 203 3.54 -2.23 30.41
C PRO A 203 3.75 -0.72 30.58
N ASN A 204 4.82 -0.30 31.26
CA ASN A 204 5.14 1.10 31.47
C ASN A 204 6.24 1.57 30.50
N LEU A 205 6.11 2.81 30.03
CA LEU A 205 7.12 3.47 29.20
C LEU A 205 8.46 3.59 29.96
N PRO A 206 9.56 2.98 29.47
CA PRO A 206 10.86 3.08 30.13
C PRO A 206 11.38 4.53 30.18
N SER A 207 12.02 4.92 31.29
CA SER A 207 12.55 6.28 31.48
C SER A 207 13.58 6.68 30.41
N SER A 208 14.47 5.77 30.01
CA SER A 208 15.46 6.03 28.96
C SER A 208 14.82 6.21 27.57
N VAL A 209 13.79 5.42 27.26
CA VAL A 209 13.01 5.57 26.02
C VAL A 209 12.24 6.88 26.05
N ARG A 210 11.57 7.23 27.17
CA ARG A 210 10.90 8.52 27.34
C ARG A 210 11.86 9.70 27.11
N PHE A 211 13.08 9.59 27.61
CA PHE A 211 14.12 10.60 27.41
C PHE A 211 14.53 10.72 25.94
N SER A 212 14.73 9.60 25.23
CA SER A 212 14.99 9.63 23.78
C SER A 212 13.83 10.22 22.96
N LEU A 213 12.59 10.16 23.48
CA LEU A 213 11.41 10.75 22.86
C LEU A 213 11.25 12.26 23.15
N SER A 214 12.19 12.90 23.85
CA SER A 214 12.16 14.36 24.03
C SER A 214 12.21 15.14 22.71
N LEU A 215 12.79 14.55 21.67
CA LEU A 215 12.85 15.13 20.32
C LEU A 215 11.44 15.24 19.68
N PRO A 216 10.64 14.16 19.57
CA PRO A 216 9.26 14.25 19.10
C PRO A 216 8.30 14.93 20.07
N PHE A 217 8.58 14.97 21.37
CA PHE A 217 7.74 15.68 22.35
C PHE A 217 8.06 17.17 22.50
N GLY A 218 9.13 17.67 21.88
CA GLY A 218 9.51 19.08 21.95
C GLY A 218 9.95 19.54 23.35
N ASP A 219 10.38 18.62 24.21
CA ASP A 219 10.87 18.92 25.56
C ASP A 219 12.29 19.51 25.47
N LYS A 220 12.37 20.85 25.38
CA LYS A 220 13.62 21.60 25.21
C LYS A 220 14.61 21.37 26.33
N GLU A 221 14.14 21.20 27.57
CA GLU A 221 15.04 20.99 28.73
C GLU A 221 15.74 19.64 28.63
N SER A 222 15.01 18.58 28.25
CA SER A 222 15.61 17.26 28.07
C SER A 222 16.42 17.15 26.76
N LEU A 223 16.06 17.90 25.71
CA LEU A 223 16.81 17.92 24.44
C LEU A 223 18.23 18.46 24.58
N ALA A 224 18.46 19.43 25.48
CA ALA A 224 19.79 19.98 25.72
C ALA A 224 20.80 18.93 26.22
N PHE A 225 20.33 17.79 26.73
CA PHE A 225 21.16 16.68 27.18
C PHE A 225 21.34 15.58 26.13
N LEU A 226 20.69 15.70 24.97
CA LEU A 226 20.78 14.77 23.84
C LEU A 226 21.67 15.29 22.70
N LEU A 227 22.41 16.38 22.92
CA LEU A 227 23.26 17.00 21.88
C LEU A 227 24.27 16.01 21.30
N GLU A 228 24.99 15.33 22.19
CA GLU A 228 25.88 14.22 21.88
C GLU A 228 25.76 13.20 23.01
N THR A 229 25.26 12.00 22.70
CA THR A 229 24.93 10.98 23.71
C THR A 229 25.33 9.59 23.22
N PRO A 230 26.14 8.83 23.98
CA PRO A 230 26.37 7.43 23.68
C PRO A 230 25.07 6.64 23.84
N MET A 231 24.77 5.79 22.87
CA MET A 231 23.52 5.02 22.84
C MET A 231 23.79 3.55 22.58
N VAL A 232 22.85 2.71 23.02
CA VAL A 232 22.86 1.28 22.75
C VAL A 232 21.45 0.74 22.64
N HIS A 233 21.27 -0.25 21.77
CA HIS A 233 20.00 -0.94 21.63
C HIS A 233 19.79 -1.93 22.78
N VAL A 234 18.57 -2.02 23.32
CA VAL A 234 18.25 -2.93 24.44
C VAL A 234 18.57 -4.40 24.14
N ASP A 235 18.47 -4.82 22.87
CA ASP A 235 18.80 -6.17 22.43
C ASP A 235 20.30 -6.47 22.57
N ASP A 236 21.15 -5.51 22.18
CA ASP A 236 22.60 -5.64 22.32
C ASP A 236 23.03 -5.62 23.78
N VAL A 237 22.34 -4.84 24.64
CA VAL A 237 22.57 -4.88 26.09
C VAL A 237 22.28 -6.28 26.63
N ALA A 238 21.12 -6.86 26.32
CA ALA A 238 20.77 -8.20 26.78
C ALA A 238 21.75 -9.27 26.25
N ARG A 239 22.11 -9.20 24.97
CA ARG A 239 23.12 -10.10 24.36
C ARG A 239 24.49 -9.94 25.02
N ALA A 240 24.94 -8.72 25.32
CA ALA A 240 26.22 -8.47 25.96
C ALA A 240 26.27 -9.10 27.36
N HIS A 241 25.17 -9.05 28.12
CA HIS A 241 25.07 -9.73 29.41
C HIS A 241 25.20 -11.26 29.24
N ILE A 242 24.44 -11.86 28.32
CA ILE A 242 24.48 -13.31 28.05
C ILE A 242 25.87 -13.74 27.57
N PHE A 243 26.44 -12.98 26.64
CA PHE A 243 27.78 -13.19 26.10
C PHE A 243 28.84 -13.20 27.22
N LEU A 244 28.82 -12.21 28.12
CA LEU A 244 29.75 -12.16 29.25
C LEU A 244 29.47 -13.24 30.30
N LEU A 245 28.24 -13.76 30.42
CA LEU A 245 27.99 -14.94 31.24
C LEU A 245 28.62 -16.21 30.63
N GLN A 246 28.66 -16.32 29.31
CA GLN A 246 29.19 -17.49 28.59
C GLN A 246 30.69 -17.40 28.30
N HIS A 247 31.25 -16.18 28.28
CA HIS A 247 32.64 -15.94 27.96
C HIS A 247 33.56 -16.71 28.92
N PRO A 248 34.67 -17.33 28.48
CA PRO A 248 35.50 -18.16 29.34
C PRO A 248 36.17 -17.36 30.48
N ASN A 249 36.72 -16.17 30.17
CA ASN A 249 37.49 -15.35 31.14
C ASN A 249 37.10 -13.86 31.13
N PRO A 250 35.83 -13.47 31.30
CA PRO A 250 35.44 -12.07 31.39
C PRO A 250 35.93 -11.47 32.71
N LYS A 251 36.58 -10.31 32.67
CA LYS A 251 37.08 -9.68 33.90
C LYS A 251 36.74 -8.21 34.00
N GLY A 252 36.26 -7.82 35.17
CA GLY A 252 35.97 -6.44 35.54
C GLY A 252 34.85 -5.82 34.71
N ARG A 253 35.07 -4.59 34.29
CA ARG A 253 34.08 -3.70 33.68
C ARG A 253 34.09 -3.81 32.16
N HIS A 254 32.91 -3.69 31.53
CA HIS A 254 32.74 -3.67 30.07
C HIS A 254 31.74 -2.60 29.66
N ASN A 255 32.21 -1.61 28.90
CA ASN A 255 31.35 -0.63 28.26
C ASN A 255 30.52 -1.29 27.15
N CYS A 256 29.25 -0.91 27.09
CA CYS A 256 28.28 -1.45 26.14
C CYS A 256 27.56 -0.32 25.42
N ALA A 257 28.31 0.55 24.74
CA ALA A 257 27.84 1.60 23.86
C ALA A 257 28.08 1.22 22.38
N ALA A 258 27.05 1.35 21.54
CA ALA A 258 27.14 1.00 20.12
C ALA A 258 27.60 2.19 19.26
N CYS A 259 27.14 3.40 19.59
CA CYS A 259 27.47 4.61 18.84
C CYS A 259 27.34 5.88 19.72
N LEU A 260 28.06 6.94 19.33
CA LEU A 260 27.79 8.30 19.76
C LEU A 260 26.75 8.91 18.81
N ALA A 261 25.56 9.21 19.33
CA ALA A 261 24.49 9.84 18.58
C ALA A 261 24.51 11.35 18.78
N THR A 262 24.44 12.11 17.70
CA THR A 262 24.22 13.56 17.75
C THR A 262 22.73 13.88 17.59
N ILE A 263 22.30 15.04 18.06
CA ILE A 263 20.91 15.50 17.91
C ILE A 263 20.50 15.65 16.44
N GLU A 264 21.45 15.96 15.55
CA GLU A 264 21.25 16.02 14.10
C GLU A 264 20.98 14.63 13.53
N ASN A 265 21.80 13.64 13.86
CA ASN A 265 21.59 12.25 13.39
C ASN A 265 20.25 11.70 13.89
N MET A 266 19.90 11.98 15.14
CA MET A 266 18.59 11.62 15.70
C MET A 266 17.45 12.36 14.98
N PHE A 267 17.60 13.65 14.68
CA PHE A 267 16.62 14.41 13.91
C PHE A 267 16.43 13.87 12.50
N GLU A 268 17.50 13.52 11.80
CA GLU A 268 17.41 12.92 10.46
C GLU A 268 16.60 11.63 10.49
N ILE A 269 16.92 10.71 11.41
CA ILE A 269 16.23 9.40 11.53
C ILE A 269 14.77 9.59 11.95
N VAL A 270 14.51 10.36 13.00
CA VAL A 270 13.15 10.54 13.55
C VAL A 270 12.29 11.33 12.57
N SER A 271 12.83 12.35 11.90
CA SER A 271 12.07 13.14 10.92
C SER A 271 11.75 12.36 9.65
N ALA A 272 12.64 11.46 9.21
CA ALA A 272 12.40 10.61 8.06
C ALA A 272 11.38 9.51 8.38
N ARG A 273 11.45 8.90 9.57
CA ARG A 273 10.62 7.74 9.95
C ARG A 273 9.25 8.14 10.52
N TYR A 274 9.16 9.30 11.17
CA TYR A 274 7.94 9.77 11.82
C TYR A 274 7.57 11.20 11.39
N PRO A 275 7.24 11.41 10.10
CA PRO A 275 6.94 12.74 9.55
C PRO A 275 5.73 13.43 10.19
N GLN A 276 4.89 12.69 10.90
CA GLN A 276 3.71 13.21 11.60
C GLN A 276 4.04 13.99 12.89
N PHE A 277 5.24 13.83 13.47
CA PHE A 277 5.62 14.58 14.66
C PHE A 277 6.16 15.97 14.29
N GLN A 278 5.69 17.00 15.01
CA GLN A 278 6.24 18.34 14.90
C GLN A 278 7.58 18.40 15.65
N LEU A 279 8.67 18.24 14.91
CA LEU A 279 10.02 18.33 15.45
C LEU A 279 10.50 19.79 15.47
N PRO A 280 11.34 20.19 16.45
CA PRO A 280 12.06 21.46 16.40
C PRO A 280 12.85 21.63 15.10
N SER A 281 13.03 22.85 14.61
CA SER A 281 13.82 23.07 13.38
C SER A 281 15.29 22.69 13.60
N LEU A 282 15.95 22.20 12.55
CA LEU A 282 17.36 21.83 12.63
C LEU A 282 18.24 23.02 13.05
N ASP A 283 17.90 24.24 12.63
CA ASP A 283 18.60 25.46 13.05
C ASP A 283 18.43 25.71 14.56
N CYS A 284 17.22 25.52 15.11
CA CYS A 284 16.97 25.61 16.55
C CYS A 284 17.74 24.53 17.34
N LEU A 285 17.92 23.34 16.76
CA LEU A 285 18.70 22.26 17.39
C LEU A 285 20.20 22.55 17.35
N LYS A 286 20.71 23.12 16.25
CA LYS A 286 22.13 23.51 16.11
C LYS A 286 22.54 24.64 17.05
N GLU A 287 21.62 25.57 17.33
CA GLU A 287 21.86 26.68 18.26
C GLU A 287 21.73 26.26 19.73
N MET A 288 21.21 25.06 20.00
CA MET A 288 20.99 24.58 21.35
C MET A 288 22.32 24.35 22.08
N LYS A 289 22.45 24.96 23.25
CA LYS A 289 23.60 24.80 24.14
C LYS A 289 23.23 23.87 25.28
N GLY A 290 24.12 22.95 25.60
CA GLY A 290 23.92 21.97 26.65
C GLY A 290 25.17 21.14 26.88
N PRO A 291 25.19 20.33 27.95
CA PRO A 291 26.33 19.47 28.24
C PRO A 291 26.44 18.36 27.19
N LYS A 292 27.62 18.23 26.58
CA LYS A 292 27.95 17.10 25.70
C LYS A 292 28.47 15.95 26.54
N SER A 293 27.97 14.74 26.30
CA SER A 293 28.50 13.56 26.97
C SER A 293 29.73 13.04 26.22
N PRO A 294 30.80 12.64 26.92
CA PRO A 294 31.92 11.97 26.29
C PRO A 294 31.47 10.66 25.64
N ASP A 295 32.09 10.28 24.53
CA ASP A 295 31.87 8.96 23.94
C ASP A 295 32.34 7.85 24.89
N LEU A 296 31.70 6.69 24.80
CA LEU A 296 32.00 5.54 25.64
C LEU A 296 32.59 4.41 24.77
N SER A 297 33.88 4.17 24.91
CA SER A 297 34.58 3.15 24.13
C SER A 297 34.20 1.75 24.58
N SER A 298 33.59 0.97 23.68
CA SER A 298 33.28 -0.46 23.87
C SER A 298 34.35 -1.40 23.32
N LYS A 299 35.57 -0.90 23.06
CA LYS A 299 36.66 -1.69 22.44
C LYS A 299 36.97 -2.97 23.21
N LYS A 300 36.93 -2.94 24.55
CA LYS A 300 37.17 -4.13 25.37
C LYS A 300 36.14 -5.23 25.12
N LEU A 301 34.86 -4.87 25.05
CA LEU A 301 33.77 -5.80 24.75
C LEU A 301 33.87 -6.34 23.31
N ILE A 302 34.20 -5.49 22.34
CA ILE A 302 34.39 -5.88 20.93
C ILE A 302 35.61 -6.81 20.77
N HIS A 303 36.74 -6.49 21.41
CA HIS A 303 37.94 -7.33 21.39
C HIS A 303 37.73 -8.68 22.08
N ALA A 304 36.81 -8.78 23.04
CA ALA A 304 36.40 -10.06 23.61
C ALA A 304 35.61 -10.94 22.61
N GLY A 305 35.16 -10.37 21.47
CA GLY A 305 34.46 -11.08 20.40
C GLY A 305 32.98 -10.72 20.27
N PHE A 306 32.47 -9.78 21.07
CA PHE A 306 31.08 -9.33 20.95
C PHE A 306 30.87 -8.47 19.70
N LYS A 307 29.73 -8.64 19.04
CA LYS A 307 29.31 -7.82 17.90
C LYS A 307 27.95 -7.18 18.18
N PHE A 308 27.91 -5.85 18.06
CA PHE A 308 26.66 -5.09 18.04
C PHE A 308 25.91 -5.37 16.74
N GLU A 309 24.61 -5.64 16.84
CA GLU A 309 23.75 -5.92 15.66
C GLU A 309 22.79 -4.77 15.33
N ASN A 310 22.62 -3.81 16.24
CA ASN A 310 21.69 -2.71 16.09
C ASN A 310 22.44 -1.38 16.19
N GLY A 311 22.26 -0.54 15.17
CA GLY A 311 22.78 0.83 15.13
C GLY A 311 21.75 1.84 15.59
N LEU A 312 22.02 3.11 15.31
CA LEU A 312 21.16 4.22 15.72
C LEU A 312 19.77 4.15 15.07
N GLU A 313 19.67 3.69 13.81
CA GLU A 313 18.38 3.55 13.11
C GLU A 313 17.46 2.54 13.80
N GLU A 314 17.99 1.41 14.26
CA GLU A 314 17.25 0.36 14.95
C GLU A 314 16.80 0.78 16.36
N MET A 315 17.51 1.71 17.00
CA MET A 315 17.06 2.27 18.27
C MET A 315 15.76 3.06 18.12
N PHE A 316 15.57 3.73 16.99
CA PHE A 316 14.37 4.53 16.70
C PHE A 316 13.37 3.82 15.76
N GLY A 317 13.56 2.54 15.44
CA GLY A 317 12.60 1.78 14.64
C GLY A 317 12.94 0.30 14.45
N CYS A 318 12.03 -0.49 13.90
CA CYS A 318 12.28 -1.92 13.70
C CYS A 318 13.09 -2.18 12.41
N ARG A 319 14.19 -2.95 12.51
CA ARG A 319 15.00 -3.40 11.36
C ARG A 319 14.25 -4.40 10.48
N TYR A 320 13.50 -5.27 11.16
CA TYR A 320 12.71 -6.34 10.58
C TYR A 320 11.29 -6.17 11.10
N THR A 321 10.32 -6.28 10.19
CA THR A 321 8.90 -6.24 10.49
C THR A 321 8.30 -7.63 10.55
N TRP A 322 9.13 -8.66 10.38
CA TRP A 322 8.75 -10.04 10.55
C TRP A 322 9.89 -10.91 11.08
N SER A 323 9.55 -11.93 11.85
CA SER A 323 10.41 -13.01 12.33
C SER A 323 9.62 -14.31 12.31
N ASN A 324 10.19 -15.43 11.89
CA ASN A 324 9.51 -16.73 11.98
C ASN A 324 9.47 -17.32 13.41
N ASN A 325 10.09 -16.66 14.39
CA ASN A 325 10.13 -17.02 15.82
C ASN A 325 10.56 -18.47 16.14
N ARG A 326 11.30 -19.14 15.25
CA ARG A 326 11.80 -20.50 15.48
C ARG A 326 13.04 -20.50 16.38
N GLU A 327 13.12 -21.44 17.33
CA GLU A 327 14.27 -21.61 18.23
C GLU A 327 15.56 -21.96 17.45
N GLU A 328 15.46 -22.79 16.41
CA GLU A 328 16.53 -23.07 15.44
C GLU A 328 16.13 -22.55 14.05
N GLY A 329 17.04 -21.86 13.35
CA GLY A 329 16.75 -21.30 12.03
C GLY A 329 15.84 -20.05 12.07
N CYS A 330 15.99 -19.20 13.09
CA CYS A 330 15.29 -17.93 13.19
C CYS A 330 15.60 -17.02 11.99
N VAL A 331 14.60 -16.77 11.13
CA VAL A 331 14.70 -15.87 9.98
C VAL A 331 13.94 -14.59 10.32
N LYS A 332 14.56 -13.43 10.05
CA LYS A 332 13.97 -12.10 10.24
C LYS A 332 13.99 -11.36 8.90
N GLU A 333 12.84 -10.83 8.48
CA GLU A 333 12.70 -10.12 7.22
C GLU A 333 11.99 -8.78 7.37
N LYS A 334 12.21 -7.93 6.38
CA LYS A 334 11.62 -6.59 6.27
C LYS A 334 10.41 -6.65 5.33
N ILE A 335 9.26 -7.03 5.87
CA ILE A 335 7.94 -7.09 5.21
C ILE A 335 7.17 -5.78 5.46
N ASP A 336 7.70 -4.66 4.96
CA ASP A 336 7.21 -3.29 5.27
C ASP A 336 6.34 -2.70 4.16
N ARG A 337 5.95 -3.54 3.20
CA ARG A 337 5.37 -3.08 1.95
C ARG A 337 3.86 -3.22 2.00
N VAL A 338 3.17 -2.15 1.62
CA VAL A 338 1.72 -2.17 1.43
C VAL A 338 1.45 -2.19 -0.06
N LEU A 339 0.84 -3.28 -0.54
CA LEU A 339 0.48 -3.41 -1.94
C LEU A 339 -0.76 -2.55 -2.22
N VAL A 340 -0.63 -1.58 -3.12
CA VAL A 340 -1.72 -0.69 -3.55
C VAL A 340 -1.81 -0.71 -5.06
N ASN A 341 -3.01 -0.61 -5.61
CA ASN A 341 -3.19 -0.51 -7.07
C ASN A 341 -3.04 0.95 -7.53
N SER A 342 -2.79 1.15 -8.83
CA SER A 342 -2.58 2.48 -9.41
C SER A 342 -3.75 3.44 -9.18
N LYS A 343 -4.99 2.91 -9.10
CA LYS A 343 -6.19 3.71 -8.81
C LYS A 343 -6.16 4.26 -7.38
N TRP A 344 -5.70 3.47 -6.42
CA TRP A 344 -5.52 3.88 -5.02
C TRP A 344 -4.39 4.89 -4.89
N LEU A 345 -3.25 4.67 -5.54
CA LEU A 345 -2.14 5.63 -5.62
C LEU A 345 -2.57 6.97 -6.24
N ASN A 346 -3.44 6.96 -7.25
CA ASN A 346 -3.96 8.19 -7.84
C ASN A 346 -4.92 8.94 -6.91
N ILE A 347 -5.65 8.25 -6.03
CA ILE A 347 -6.54 8.84 -5.03
C ILE A 347 -5.75 9.33 -3.82
N PHE A 348 -4.67 8.64 -3.46
CA PHE A 348 -3.83 8.90 -2.30
C PHE A 348 -2.35 9.00 -2.71
N PRO A 349 -2.00 9.98 -3.56
CA PRO A 349 -0.65 10.11 -4.14
C PRO A 349 0.43 10.40 -3.10
N ASN A 350 -0.01 10.83 -1.92
CA ASN A 350 0.79 11.24 -0.79
C ASN A 350 0.84 10.15 0.29
N ALA A 351 0.28 8.96 0.04
CA ALA A 351 0.18 7.94 1.06
C ALA A 351 1.53 7.47 1.60
N VAL A 352 1.60 7.22 2.91
CA VAL A 352 2.80 6.69 3.59
C VAL A 352 2.43 5.42 4.35
N ALA A 353 3.25 4.38 4.24
CA ALA A 353 3.17 3.18 5.06
C ALA A 353 4.25 3.22 6.14
N THR A 354 3.85 3.03 7.40
CA THR A 354 4.76 3.03 8.56
C THR A 354 4.60 1.74 9.34
N ALA A 355 5.71 1.05 9.62
CA ALA A 355 5.71 -0.11 10.50
C ALA A 355 5.71 0.28 11.97
N LEU A 356 4.79 -0.29 12.74
CA LEU A 356 4.72 -0.19 14.19
C LEU A 356 5.54 -1.29 14.86
N PRO A 357 5.95 -1.10 16.14
CA PRO A 357 6.63 -2.16 16.89
C PRO A 357 5.79 -3.44 17.03
N ALA A 358 6.43 -4.59 16.81
CA ALA A 358 5.83 -5.90 17.04
C ALA A 358 5.80 -6.21 18.55
N ILE A 359 4.70 -5.87 19.23
CA ILE A 359 4.50 -6.18 20.65
C ILE A 359 3.69 -7.47 20.75
N GLY A 360 4.36 -8.61 20.97
CA GLY A 360 3.70 -9.91 21.15
C GLY A 360 3.25 -10.61 19.85
N SER A 361 3.71 -10.12 18.70
CA SER A 361 3.50 -10.72 17.38
C SER A 361 4.84 -11.01 16.74
N ASP A 362 4.86 -11.99 15.85
CA ASP A 362 5.98 -12.31 14.97
C ASP A 362 6.04 -11.32 13.77
N HIS A 363 5.04 -10.43 13.66
CA HIS A 363 4.94 -9.34 12.68
C HIS A 363 4.79 -7.94 13.34
N SER A 364 5.41 -6.94 12.75
CA SER A 364 5.14 -5.52 12.97
C SER A 364 3.85 -5.12 12.26
N PRO A 365 2.89 -4.48 12.95
CA PRO A 365 1.71 -3.92 12.30
C PRO A 365 2.11 -2.82 11.31
N LEU A 366 1.56 -2.80 10.09
CA LEU A 366 1.76 -1.70 9.14
C LEU A 366 0.57 -0.74 9.18
N VAL A 367 0.86 0.56 9.26
CA VAL A 367 -0.14 1.64 9.19
C VAL A 367 0.02 2.36 7.86
N LEU A 368 -1.01 2.30 7.01
CA LEU A 368 -1.07 3.06 5.77
C LEU A 368 -1.88 4.34 5.99
N SER A 369 -1.23 5.51 5.92
CA SER A 369 -1.86 6.83 5.98
C SER A 369 -2.11 7.36 4.57
N PRO A 370 -3.39 7.49 4.11
CA PRO A 370 -3.72 7.92 2.75
C PRO A 370 -3.47 9.41 2.47
N ASN A 371 -3.58 10.26 3.49
CA ASN A 371 -3.36 11.70 3.39
C ASN A 371 -2.54 12.17 4.60
N PRO A 372 -1.22 11.95 4.62
CA PRO A 372 -0.39 12.48 5.69
C PRO A 372 -0.34 14.01 5.58
N VAL A 373 -0.41 14.70 6.71
CA VAL A 373 -0.21 16.15 6.77
C VAL A 373 1.27 16.42 6.49
N PHE A 374 1.60 16.83 5.27
CA PHE A 374 2.96 17.19 4.90
C PHE A 374 3.22 18.68 5.16
N ILE A 375 4.15 18.97 6.08
CA ILE A 375 4.78 20.29 6.16
C ILE A 375 5.83 20.35 5.03
N HIS A 376 5.66 21.26 4.07
CA HIS A 376 6.57 21.39 2.92
C HIS A 376 8.05 21.54 3.38
N ARG A 377 8.93 20.66 2.88
CA ARG A 377 10.39 20.77 2.98
C ARG A 377 11.03 20.76 1.59
N ARG A 378 12.19 21.41 1.45
CA ARG A 378 13.07 21.28 0.27
C ARG A 378 13.57 19.83 0.18
N LYS A 379 13.28 19.16 -0.94
CA LYS A 379 13.79 17.80 -1.21
C LYS A 379 15.28 17.86 -1.53
N LEU A 380 16.07 16.99 -0.91
CA LEU A 380 17.43 16.67 -1.35
C LEU A 380 17.36 15.75 -2.57
N PHE A 381 18.24 15.99 -3.54
CA PHE A 381 18.42 15.19 -4.74
C PHE A 381 18.90 13.78 -4.35
N LYS A 382 18.29 12.73 -4.93
CA LYS A 382 18.66 11.32 -4.74
C LYS A 382 19.06 10.73 -6.10
N VAL A 383 20.12 9.93 -6.09
CA VAL A 383 20.66 9.21 -7.26
C VAL A 383 20.44 7.72 -7.02
N GLU A 384 19.96 7.01 -8.03
CA GLU A 384 19.79 5.56 -8.00
C GLU A 384 21.13 4.88 -8.34
N ASP A 385 21.57 3.92 -7.53
CA ASP A 385 22.90 3.29 -7.64
C ASP A 385 23.14 2.67 -9.03
N PHE A 386 22.10 2.11 -9.67
CA PHE A 386 22.22 1.50 -11.00
C PHE A 386 22.59 2.50 -12.10
N TRP A 387 22.33 3.79 -11.90
CA TRP A 387 22.77 4.82 -12.87
C TRP A 387 24.29 4.90 -12.93
N MET A 388 24.99 4.59 -11.84
CA MET A 388 26.46 4.55 -11.79
C MET A 388 27.04 3.33 -12.51
N GLU A 389 26.22 2.30 -12.77
CA GLU A 389 26.60 1.10 -13.53
C GLU A 389 26.39 1.27 -15.04
N ASN A 390 25.68 2.31 -15.47
CA ASN A 390 25.44 2.60 -16.88
C ASN A 390 26.56 3.49 -17.45
N GLU A 391 27.37 2.94 -18.37
CA GLU A 391 28.47 3.66 -19.02
C GLU A 391 28.04 4.96 -19.74
N GLU A 392 26.78 5.05 -20.20
CA GLU A 392 26.26 6.28 -20.83
C GLU A 392 25.86 7.35 -19.83
N PHE A 393 25.50 6.98 -18.59
CA PHE A 393 25.14 7.95 -17.56
C PHE A 393 26.34 8.83 -17.20
N SER A 394 27.53 8.24 -17.06
CA SER A 394 28.76 8.99 -16.83
C SER A 394 29.03 10.01 -17.94
N LYS A 395 28.83 9.62 -19.21
CA LYS A 395 28.99 10.51 -20.38
C LYS A 395 27.92 11.61 -20.44
N LEU A 396 26.67 11.27 -20.13
CA LEU A 396 25.53 12.20 -20.10
C LEU A 396 25.76 13.28 -19.03
N VAL A 397 26.21 12.85 -17.85
CA VAL A 397 26.55 13.70 -16.72
C VAL A 397 27.76 14.57 -17.03
N GLU A 398 28.84 14.04 -17.61
CA GLU A 398 29.99 14.82 -18.08
C GLU A 398 29.60 15.87 -19.12
N GLN A 399 28.75 15.53 -20.09
CA GLN A 399 28.27 16.48 -21.10
C GLN A 399 27.46 17.63 -20.52
N HIS A 400 26.70 17.37 -19.45
CA HIS A 400 25.83 18.38 -18.82
C HIS A 400 26.55 19.18 -17.72
N TRP A 401 27.51 18.60 -17.01
CA TRP A 401 28.30 19.28 -15.96
C TRP A 401 29.53 20.02 -16.46
N ARG A 402 30.00 19.79 -17.70
CA ARG A 402 31.07 20.59 -18.33
C ARG A 402 30.75 22.08 -18.51
N LYS A 403 29.53 22.53 -18.19
CA LYS A 403 29.18 23.96 -18.17
C LYS A 403 29.56 24.70 -16.89
N ASP A 404 29.98 24.01 -15.83
CA ASP A 404 30.38 24.67 -14.58
C ASP A 404 31.82 24.29 -14.21
N GLN A 405 32.76 25.17 -14.56
CA GLN A 405 34.16 25.05 -14.22
C GLN A 405 34.37 25.46 -12.75
N SER A 406 34.34 24.50 -11.82
CA SER A 406 35.22 24.56 -10.63
C SER A 406 35.32 23.22 -9.87
N LEU A 407 36.57 22.77 -9.74
CA LEU A 407 37.16 21.98 -8.63
C LEU A 407 37.21 20.45 -8.71
N ASP A 408 38.29 19.94 -9.33
CA ASP A 408 39.37 19.15 -8.73
C ASP A 408 39.09 18.26 -7.49
N LYS A 409 38.15 17.31 -7.58
CA LYS A 409 38.03 16.23 -6.57
C LYS A 409 37.97 14.81 -7.14
N TRP A 410 38.04 14.63 -8.45
CA TRP A 410 37.84 13.33 -9.09
C TRP A 410 39.06 12.39 -9.00
N GLU A 411 40.28 12.92 -8.92
CA GLU A 411 41.49 12.08 -8.99
C GLU A 411 41.85 11.31 -7.70
N GLN A 412 41.14 11.51 -6.59
CA GLN A 412 41.42 10.77 -5.34
C GLN A 412 40.63 9.45 -5.19
N TRP A 413 39.61 9.19 -6.03
CA TRP A 413 38.70 8.05 -5.81
C TRP A 413 38.89 6.86 -6.75
N SER A 414 39.64 7.00 -7.85
CA SER A 414 39.68 5.98 -8.91
C SER A 414 40.67 4.83 -8.69
N ASN A 415 41.42 4.79 -7.58
CA ASN A 415 42.43 3.75 -7.37
C ASN A 415 42.29 3.03 -6.02
N ARG A 416 41.30 2.13 -5.89
CA ARG A 416 41.40 0.96 -4.98
C ARG A 416 40.78 -0.30 -5.61
N ASN A 417 41.63 -1.31 -5.77
CA ASN A 417 41.40 -2.61 -6.40
C ASN A 417 40.16 -3.36 -5.87
N LEU A 418 39.19 -3.63 -6.75
CA LEU A 418 37.97 -4.43 -6.52
C LEU A 418 38.24 -5.91 -6.16
N ASN A 419 39.41 -6.44 -6.53
CA ASN A 419 39.74 -7.85 -6.29
C ASN A 419 39.92 -8.20 -4.79
N ILE A 420 40.17 -7.20 -3.93
CA ILE A 420 40.29 -7.42 -2.48
C ILE A 420 38.92 -7.66 -1.83
N ILE A 421 37.84 -7.12 -2.43
CA ILE A 421 36.47 -7.19 -1.90
C ILE A 421 35.84 -8.55 -2.21
N THR A 422 36.06 -9.09 -3.41
CA THR A 422 35.52 -10.41 -3.78
C THR A 422 36.17 -11.54 -2.98
N ASP A 423 37.45 -11.40 -2.63
CA ASP A 423 38.17 -12.43 -1.86
C ASP A 423 37.88 -12.37 -0.34
N THR A 424 37.19 -11.32 0.14
CA THR A 424 36.85 -11.16 1.57
C THR A 424 35.40 -11.47 1.91
N ILE A 425 34.55 -11.81 0.93
CA ILE A 425 33.14 -12.15 1.16
C ILE A 425 32.99 -13.66 1.31
N THR A 426 32.71 -14.10 2.53
CA THR A 426 32.35 -15.50 2.81
C THR A 426 30.98 -15.83 2.19
N PRO A 427 30.86 -16.85 1.32
CA PRO A 427 29.58 -17.27 0.77
C PRO A 427 28.63 -17.73 1.88
N LEU A 428 27.48 -17.07 2.03
CA LEU A 428 26.47 -17.39 3.06
C LEU A 428 25.51 -18.52 2.63
N VAL A 429 25.40 -18.78 1.32
CA VAL A 429 24.63 -19.90 0.78
C VAL A 429 25.60 -21.04 0.51
N SER A 430 25.58 -22.05 1.37
CA SER A 430 26.35 -23.27 1.13
C SER A 430 25.82 -24.01 -0.10
N ALA A 431 26.67 -24.79 -0.77
CA ALA A 431 26.23 -25.66 -1.86
C ALA A 431 25.04 -26.53 -1.44
N SER A 432 25.05 -27.05 -0.20
CA SER A 432 23.95 -27.84 0.37
C SER A 432 22.63 -27.08 0.54
N MET A 433 22.69 -25.77 0.80
CA MET A 433 21.48 -24.93 0.88
C MET A 433 20.91 -24.71 -0.51
N ASN A 434 21.78 -24.50 -1.50
CA ASN A 434 21.37 -24.42 -2.90
C ASN A 434 20.75 -25.75 -3.36
N ASP A 435 21.40 -26.88 -3.03
CA ASP A 435 20.90 -28.23 -3.33
C ASP A 435 19.54 -28.51 -2.67
N ASN A 436 19.30 -27.96 -1.47
CA ASN A 436 18.00 -28.06 -0.80
C ASN A 436 16.92 -27.16 -1.41
N LEU A 437 17.28 -26.01 -1.99
CA LEU A 437 16.35 -25.09 -2.63
C LEU A 437 15.92 -25.54 -4.03
N ILE A 438 16.74 -26.37 -4.67
CA ILE A 438 16.49 -26.94 -6.00
C ILE A 438 15.96 -28.39 -5.96
N LYS A 439 15.75 -28.96 -4.77
CA LYS A 439 15.16 -30.31 -4.63
C LYS A 439 13.67 -30.30 -4.97
N ASP A 440 13.16 -31.44 -5.40
CA ASP A 440 11.74 -31.61 -5.69
C ASP A 440 10.88 -31.41 -4.41
N VAL A 441 9.81 -30.62 -4.55
CA VAL A 441 8.88 -30.31 -3.46
C VAL A 441 8.10 -31.56 -3.06
N THR A 442 8.01 -31.83 -1.76
CA THR A 442 7.31 -33.01 -1.22
C THR A 442 5.86 -32.71 -0.85
N MET A 443 4.99 -33.72 -0.91
CA MET A 443 3.57 -33.58 -0.49
C MET A 443 3.40 -33.19 0.98
N GLN A 444 4.35 -33.53 1.85
CA GLN A 444 4.33 -33.15 3.27
C GLN A 444 4.60 -31.65 3.46
N GLU A 445 5.46 -31.04 2.64
CA GLU A 445 5.72 -29.60 2.65
C GLU A 445 4.48 -28.83 2.17
N VAL A 446 3.77 -29.37 1.17
CA VAL A 446 2.49 -28.82 0.70
C VAL A 446 1.42 -28.91 1.78
N GLU A 447 1.28 -30.05 2.47
CA GLU A 447 0.33 -30.22 3.58
C GLU A 447 0.59 -29.22 4.71
N ASN A 448 1.84 -29.08 5.15
CA ASN A 448 2.23 -28.15 6.21
C ASN A 448 1.99 -26.68 5.83
N ALA A 449 2.16 -26.33 4.54
CA ALA A 449 1.89 -24.99 4.04
C ALA A 449 0.38 -24.69 3.96
N VAL A 450 -0.42 -25.66 3.50
CA VAL A 450 -1.88 -25.53 3.34
C VAL A 450 -2.60 -25.45 4.68
N PHE A 451 -2.14 -26.22 5.68
CA PHE A 451 -2.76 -26.25 7.02
C PHE A 451 -2.09 -25.33 8.05
N GLY A 452 -1.07 -24.55 7.66
CA GLY A 452 -0.37 -23.59 8.52
C GLY A 452 -1.09 -22.24 8.71
N LEU A 453 -2.25 -22.02 8.08
CA LEU A 453 -3.04 -20.77 8.18
C LEU A 453 -4.01 -20.85 9.37
N GLY A 454 -3.75 -20.08 10.43
CA GLY A 454 -4.59 -20.05 11.64
C GLY A 454 -6.05 -19.61 11.42
N ALA A 455 -6.94 -20.00 12.34
CA ALA A 455 -8.40 -20.03 12.18
C ALA A 455 -9.10 -18.70 11.88
N MET A 456 -8.48 -17.59 12.30
CA MET A 456 -9.01 -16.23 12.12
C MET A 456 -8.57 -15.58 10.81
N LYS A 457 -7.68 -16.23 10.03
CA LYS A 457 -7.32 -15.77 8.69
C LYS A 457 -8.44 -16.14 7.73
N ALA A 458 -8.98 -15.14 7.03
CA ALA A 458 -9.81 -15.42 5.86
C ALA A 458 -8.98 -16.22 4.84
N PRO A 459 -9.58 -17.05 3.97
CA PRO A 459 -8.94 -17.36 2.69
C PRO A 459 -8.86 -16.02 1.92
N GLY A 460 -7.85 -15.23 2.23
CA GLY A 460 -7.48 -14.04 1.47
C GLY A 460 -6.73 -14.48 0.20
N PRO A 461 -6.37 -13.53 -0.66
CA PRO A 461 -5.49 -13.78 -1.82
C PRO A 461 -4.19 -14.49 -1.41
N ASP A 462 -3.79 -14.31 -0.16
CA ASP A 462 -2.57 -14.81 0.47
C ASP A 462 -2.65 -16.33 0.83
N GLY A 463 -3.77 -17.01 0.54
CA GLY A 463 -4.02 -18.41 0.87
C GLY A 463 -4.32 -19.28 -0.34
N ILE A 464 -3.50 -19.16 -1.39
CA ILE A 464 -3.68 -19.63 -2.79
C ILE A 464 -4.33 -18.52 -3.64
N ASN A 465 -3.48 -17.71 -4.29
CA ASN A 465 -3.89 -17.10 -5.55
C ASN A 465 -4.08 -18.24 -6.55
N ASP A 466 -5.19 -18.24 -7.30
CA ASP A 466 -5.34 -19.07 -8.52
C ASP A 466 -4.12 -18.88 -9.46
N ASP A 467 -3.43 -17.74 -9.38
CA ASP A 467 -2.23 -17.43 -10.17
C ASP A 467 -0.93 -18.12 -9.69
N THR A 468 -0.92 -18.78 -8.52
CA THR A 468 0.30 -19.44 -7.98
C THR A 468 0.23 -20.96 -7.95
N MET A 469 -0.81 -21.58 -8.52
CA MET A 469 -0.88 -23.03 -8.71
C MET A 469 -1.12 -23.42 -10.18
N ILE A 470 -0.40 -22.77 -11.09
CA ILE A 470 -0.14 -23.29 -12.43
C ILE A 470 1.37 -23.53 -12.55
N MET A 471 1.83 -24.64 -11.98
CA MET A 471 2.85 -25.43 -12.65
C MET A 471 2.16 -26.64 -13.28
N SER A 472 1.31 -26.40 -14.28
CA SER A 472 1.23 -27.36 -15.39
C SER A 472 2.48 -27.13 -16.24
N ARG A 473 3.16 -28.20 -16.61
CA ARG A 473 4.01 -28.15 -17.79
C ARG A 473 3.09 -27.74 -18.94
N ALA A 474 3.45 -26.68 -19.66
CA ALA A 474 2.67 -26.21 -20.80
C ALA A 474 2.31 -27.40 -21.69
N ASP A 475 1.01 -27.70 -21.75
CA ASP A 475 0.50 -28.70 -22.66
C ASP A 475 0.39 -28.09 -24.06
N ILE A 476 0.05 -28.94 -25.03
CA ILE A 476 -0.13 -28.53 -26.42
C ILE A 476 -1.25 -27.49 -26.56
N GLU A 477 -2.22 -27.45 -25.64
CA GLU A 477 -3.28 -26.45 -25.65
C GLU A 477 -2.78 -25.08 -25.17
N GLU A 478 -1.95 -25.00 -24.12
CA GLU A 478 -1.33 -23.74 -23.69
C GLU A 478 -0.34 -23.20 -24.74
N ALA A 479 0.41 -24.08 -25.41
CA ALA A 479 1.23 -23.69 -26.56
C ALA A 479 0.37 -23.18 -27.73
N TYR A 480 -0.81 -23.78 -27.96
CA TYR A 480 -1.78 -23.30 -28.94
C TYR A 480 -2.37 -21.94 -28.52
N VAL A 481 -2.67 -21.72 -27.24
CA VAL A 481 -3.15 -20.42 -26.71
C VAL A 481 -2.07 -19.35 -26.85
N ILE A 482 -0.81 -19.65 -26.53
CA ILE A 482 0.32 -18.73 -26.75
C ILE A 482 0.50 -18.45 -28.24
N GLN A 483 0.36 -19.46 -29.11
CA GLN A 483 0.38 -19.28 -30.56
C GLN A 483 -0.81 -18.44 -31.06
N GLN A 484 -2.00 -18.57 -30.48
CA GLN A 484 -3.16 -17.72 -30.75
C GLN A 484 -2.89 -16.27 -30.31
N ILE A 485 -2.30 -16.05 -29.13
CA ILE A 485 -1.92 -14.72 -28.63
C ILE A 485 -0.84 -14.08 -29.53
N LEU A 486 0.14 -14.85 -29.99
CA LEU A 486 1.18 -14.39 -30.92
C LEU A 486 0.61 -14.10 -32.31
N ASN A 487 -0.33 -14.92 -32.79
CA ASN A 487 -1.08 -14.66 -34.03
C ASN A 487 -1.96 -13.39 -33.89
N GLN A 488 -2.53 -13.11 -32.71
CA GLN A 488 -3.28 -11.86 -32.46
C GLN A 488 -2.38 -10.61 -32.45
N PHE A 489 -1.08 -10.75 -32.15
CA PHE A 489 -0.10 -9.67 -32.32
C PHE A 489 0.12 -9.30 -33.80
N THR A 490 -0.12 -10.24 -34.73
CA THR A 490 -0.14 -9.93 -36.17
C THR A 490 -1.41 -9.18 -36.61
N GLU A 491 -2.41 -9.05 -35.73
CA GLU A 491 -3.67 -8.32 -35.99
C GLU A 491 -3.70 -6.89 -35.42
N ALA A 492 -2.55 -6.33 -34.98
CA ALA A 492 -2.47 -4.91 -34.60
C ALA A 492 -2.97 -4.02 -35.76
N SER A 493 -3.99 -3.20 -35.47
CA SER A 493 -4.56 -2.32 -36.49
C SER A 493 -3.55 -1.26 -36.91
N GLY A 494 -3.38 -1.07 -38.22
CA GLY A 494 -2.61 0.05 -38.75
C GLY A 494 -3.40 1.35 -38.66
N GLN A 495 -2.86 2.37 -37.99
CA GLN A 495 -3.28 3.75 -38.17
C GLN A 495 -2.71 4.24 -39.52
N ILE A 496 -3.60 4.56 -40.46
CA ILE A 496 -3.24 4.90 -41.84
C ILE A 496 -2.66 6.31 -41.90
N GLY A 497 -1.42 6.44 -42.35
CA GLY A 497 -0.73 7.69 -42.64
C GLY A 497 -0.47 7.85 -44.14
N SER A 498 0.69 7.40 -44.61
CA SER A 498 1.04 7.42 -46.04
C SER A 498 0.42 6.25 -46.82
N GLY A 499 0.03 5.17 -46.14
CA GLY A 499 -0.50 3.95 -46.74
C GLY A 499 0.56 3.13 -47.48
N GLU A 500 1.85 3.46 -47.35
CA GLU A 500 2.95 2.81 -48.07
C GLU A 500 3.36 1.48 -47.46
N ASN A 501 3.21 1.34 -46.14
CA ASN A 501 3.66 0.18 -45.38
C ASN A 501 2.50 -0.77 -45.00
N ILE A 502 1.30 -0.52 -45.52
CA ILE A 502 0.10 -1.29 -45.21
C ILE A 502 -0.39 -1.98 -46.48
N SER A 503 -0.38 -3.31 -46.47
CA SER A 503 -1.00 -4.12 -47.51
C SER A 503 -2.52 -4.02 -47.45
N VAL A 504 -3.16 -3.87 -48.61
CA VAL A 504 -4.63 -3.89 -48.71
C VAL A 504 -5.20 -5.23 -48.24
N TRP A 505 -4.50 -6.33 -48.54
CA TRP A 505 -5.01 -7.69 -48.38
C TRP A 505 -4.52 -8.41 -47.12
N PHE A 506 -3.26 -8.17 -46.73
CA PHE A 506 -2.60 -8.97 -45.71
C PHE A 506 -2.56 -8.30 -44.33
N ASP A 507 -2.66 -6.97 -44.29
CA ASP A 507 -2.66 -6.22 -43.03
C ASP A 507 -4.09 -5.87 -42.60
N ARG A 508 -4.31 -5.82 -41.29
CA ARG A 508 -5.57 -5.37 -40.71
C ARG A 508 -5.52 -3.86 -40.50
N TRP A 509 -6.23 -3.11 -41.33
CA TRP A 509 -6.23 -1.64 -41.28
C TRP A 509 -7.64 -1.02 -41.26
N LEU A 510 -8.68 -1.82 -41.45
CA LEU A 510 -10.06 -1.38 -41.23
C LEU A 510 -10.39 -1.30 -39.73
N CYS A 511 -11.18 -0.30 -39.34
CA CYS A 511 -11.74 -0.22 -37.99
C CYS A 511 -12.75 -1.34 -37.69
N SER A 512 -13.35 -1.93 -38.72
CA SER A 512 -14.29 -3.05 -38.60
C SER A 512 -13.59 -4.40 -38.42
N LYS A 513 -14.30 -5.40 -37.87
CA LYS A 513 -13.80 -6.78 -37.78
C LYS A 513 -13.75 -7.53 -39.12
N GLU A 514 -14.25 -6.94 -40.20
CA GLU A 514 -14.26 -7.58 -41.51
C GLU A 514 -12.86 -7.63 -42.12
N LYS A 515 -12.49 -8.79 -42.68
CA LYS A 515 -11.27 -8.95 -43.49
C LYS A 515 -11.65 -8.73 -44.95
N ILE A 516 -10.85 -7.91 -45.64
CA ILE A 516 -10.98 -7.72 -47.09
C ILE A 516 -10.25 -8.88 -47.76
N TRP A 517 -10.94 -9.59 -48.64
CA TRP A 517 -10.32 -10.66 -49.44
C TRP A 517 -10.21 -10.20 -50.90
N PRO A 518 -9.12 -10.58 -51.61
CA PRO A 518 -8.99 -10.28 -53.02
C PRO A 518 -10.13 -10.94 -53.81
N VAL A 519 -10.81 -10.16 -54.64
CA VAL A 519 -11.88 -10.66 -55.52
C VAL A 519 -11.26 -10.95 -56.90
N GLY A 520 -11.27 -12.21 -57.33
CA GLY A 520 -10.71 -12.65 -58.63
C GLY A 520 -9.19 -12.86 -58.65
N ASN A 521 -8.56 -12.76 -59.82
CA ASN A 521 -7.10 -12.97 -60.02
C ASN A 521 -6.21 -11.82 -59.47
N ALA A 522 -6.74 -10.95 -58.61
CA ALA A 522 -6.01 -9.83 -58.04
C ALA A 522 -5.07 -10.27 -56.90
N GLN A 523 -4.01 -11.00 -57.24
CA GLN A 523 -2.88 -11.35 -56.34
C GLN A 523 -1.76 -10.29 -56.36
N GLN A 524 -2.03 -9.05 -56.80
CA GLN A 524 -1.02 -7.98 -56.74
C GLN A 524 -0.86 -7.47 -55.30
N ASP A 525 0.38 -7.22 -54.89
CA ASP A 525 0.75 -6.59 -53.61
C ASP A 525 0.35 -5.10 -53.60
N LEU A 526 -0.95 -4.85 -53.59
CA LEU A 526 -1.56 -3.53 -53.46
C LEU A 526 -1.31 -2.98 -52.05
N LYS A 527 -0.88 -1.73 -51.98
CA LYS A 527 -0.75 -0.97 -50.73
C LYS A 527 -1.93 -0.02 -50.56
N VAL A 528 -2.23 0.37 -49.33
CA VAL A 528 -3.36 1.28 -49.04
C VAL A 528 -3.21 2.62 -49.78
N LYS A 529 -1.98 3.09 -50.02
CA LYS A 529 -1.70 4.29 -50.82
C LYS A 529 -2.31 4.22 -52.23
N ASP A 530 -2.41 3.02 -52.81
CA ASP A 530 -2.90 2.82 -54.17
C ASP A 530 -4.42 2.99 -54.24
N LEU A 531 -5.11 3.07 -53.10
CA LEU A 531 -6.54 3.35 -52.99
C LEU A 531 -6.83 4.86 -52.89
N PHE A 532 -5.81 5.72 -52.82
CA PHE A 532 -5.97 7.17 -52.80
C PHE A 532 -6.06 7.74 -54.23
N LYS A 533 -6.73 8.89 -54.38
CA LYS A 533 -6.65 9.69 -55.60
C LYS A 533 -5.23 10.24 -55.74
N GLU A 534 -4.69 10.21 -56.94
CA GLU A 534 -3.32 10.61 -57.25
C GLU A 534 -2.97 11.99 -56.67
N GLY A 535 -1.88 12.06 -55.91
CA GLY A 535 -1.41 13.29 -55.25
C GLY A 535 -2.22 13.75 -54.03
N THR A 536 -3.21 12.99 -53.56
CA THR A 536 -4.03 13.34 -52.40
C THR A 536 -4.08 12.21 -51.36
N ARG A 537 -4.54 12.51 -50.13
CA ARG A 537 -4.87 11.51 -49.09
C ARG A 537 -6.37 11.24 -49.00
N ASN A 538 -7.08 11.36 -50.12
CA ASN A 538 -8.51 11.09 -50.22
C ASN A 538 -8.75 9.77 -50.93
N TRP A 539 -9.71 8.98 -50.47
CA TRP A 539 -10.14 7.74 -51.12
C TRP A 539 -10.58 7.96 -52.57
N ASP A 540 -10.11 7.10 -53.47
CA ASP A 540 -10.64 6.99 -54.84
C ASP A 540 -11.88 6.08 -54.81
N GLU A 541 -13.04 6.71 -54.58
CA GLU A 541 -14.31 6.01 -54.41
C GLU A 541 -14.63 5.07 -55.58
N THR A 542 -14.39 5.50 -56.80
CA THR A 542 -14.67 4.71 -58.01
C THR A 542 -13.79 3.47 -58.05
N LYS A 543 -12.48 3.63 -57.83
CA LYS A 543 -11.51 2.53 -57.83
C LYS A 543 -11.80 1.52 -56.71
N ILE A 544 -12.12 2.00 -55.52
CA ILE A 544 -12.41 1.15 -54.35
C ILE A 544 -13.70 0.34 -54.57
N ILE A 545 -14.77 0.98 -55.06
CA ILE A 545 -16.04 0.28 -55.34
C ILE A 545 -15.84 -0.81 -56.40
N GLN A 546 -15.04 -0.55 -57.43
CA GLN A 546 -14.72 -1.54 -58.45
C GLN A 546 -13.88 -2.70 -57.89
N LEU A 547 -12.98 -2.43 -56.94
CA LEU A 547 -12.05 -3.43 -56.40
C LEU A 547 -12.69 -4.38 -55.39
N VAL A 548 -13.47 -3.87 -54.44
CA VAL A 548 -13.99 -4.67 -53.30
C VAL A 548 -15.52 -4.73 -53.23
N GLY A 549 -16.21 -4.07 -54.16
CA GLY A 549 -17.67 -3.94 -54.16
C GLY A 549 -18.20 -2.93 -53.13
N PRO A 550 -19.47 -2.49 -53.29
CA PRO A 550 -20.03 -1.38 -52.52
C PRO A 550 -20.16 -1.66 -51.01
N ASN A 551 -20.38 -2.92 -50.62
CA ASN A 551 -20.58 -3.31 -49.22
C ASN A 551 -19.30 -3.25 -48.38
N VAL A 552 -18.14 -3.49 -49.00
CA VAL A 552 -16.82 -3.39 -48.34
C VAL A 552 -16.27 -1.97 -48.51
N ALA A 553 -16.51 -1.34 -49.66
CA ALA A 553 -16.09 0.03 -49.93
C ALA A 553 -16.57 1.02 -48.85
N ARG A 554 -17.80 0.87 -48.35
CA ARG A 554 -18.33 1.73 -47.27
C ARG A 554 -17.52 1.64 -45.97
N LEU A 555 -16.89 0.50 -45.66
CA LEU A 555 -16.06 0.32 -44.47
C LEU A 555 -14.71 1.02 -44.65
N ILE A 556 -14.15 0.94 -45.85
CA ILE A 556 -12.94 1.68 -46.22
C ILE A 556 -13.19 3.19 -46.11
N PHE A 557 -14.31 3.68 -46.65
CA PHE A 557 -14.64 5.11 -46.58
C PHE A 557 -14.85 5.63 -45.16
N ALA A 558 -15.32 4.79 -44.23
CA ALA A 558 -15.48 5.14 -42.83
C ALA A 558 -14.15 5.16 -42.05
N THR A 559 -13.11 4.48 -42.56
CA THR A 559 -11.83 4.36 -41.87
C THR A 559 -11.04 5.69 -41.91
N PRO A 560 -10.62 6.24 -40.74
CA PRO A 560 -9.84 7.47 -40.67
C PRO A 560 -8.47 7.39 -41.33
N ILE A 561 -8.03 8.49 -41.95
CA ILE A 561 -6.67 8.67 -42.48
C ILE A 561 -6.03 9.87 -41.78
N ARG A 562 -4.76 9.77 -41.39
CA ARG A 562 -3.98 10.91 -40.88
C ARG A 562 -3.72 11.94 -41.98
N GLU A 563 -3.89 13.20 -41.66
CA GLU A 563 -3.60 14.30 -42.59
C GLU A 563 -2.11 14.42 -42.93
N SER A 564 -1.22 14.07 -41.97
CA SER A 564 0.23 14.08 -42.16
C SER A 564 0.92 12.92 -41.41
N GLY A 565 2.18 12.61 -41.74
CA GLY A 565 2.97 11.55 -41.10
C GLY A 565 2.90 10.18 -41.79
N SER A 566 3.67 9.22 -41.24
CA SER A 566 3.78 7.82 -41.68
C SER A 566 2.75 6.91 -41.01
N ASP A 567 2.58 5.71 -41.56
CA ASP A 567 1.76 4.64 -40.96
C ASP A 567 2.27 4.25 -39.56
N MET A 568 1.37 3.96 -38.63
CA MET A 568 1.72 3.51 -37.26
C MET A 568 0.94 2.25 -36.88
N ARG A 569 1.55 1.33 -36.12
CA ARG A 569 0.83 0.18 -35.54
C ARG A 569 0.22 0.57 -34.21
N VAL A 570 -1.07 0.32 -34.04
CA VAL A 570 -1.80 0.62 -32.81
C VAL A 570 -2.57 -0.61 -32.34
N TRP A 571 -2.58 -0.82 -31.04
CA TRP A 571 -3.40 -1.84 -30.39
C TRP A 571 -4.83 -1.29 -30.22
N PRO A 572 -5.82 -1.81 -30.96
CA PRO A 572 -7.16 -1.19 -31.01
C PRO A 572 -7.92 -1.33 -29.69
N PHE A 573 -7.47 -2.20 -28.78
CA PHE A 573 -8.13 -2.51 -27.51
C PHE A 573 -7.66 -1.62 -26.35
N THR A 574 -6.83 -0.61 -26.61
CA THR A 574 -6.42 0.41 -25.64
C THR A 574 -6.58 1.82 -26.21
N THR A 575 -6.80 2.79 -25.32
CA THR A 575 -6.99 4.20 -25.70
C THR A 575 -5.68 4.85 -26.16
N ASP A 576 -4.56 4.47 -25.55
CA ASP A 576 -3.22 4.96 -25.91
C ASP A 576 -2.59 4.21 -27.10
N GLY A 577 -3.23 3.13 -27.56
CA GLY A 577 -2.75 2.32 -28.67
C GLY A 577 -1.62 1.36 -28.30
N ASN A 578 -1.26 1.26 -27.01
CA ASN A 578 -0.21 0.36 -26.54
C ASN A 578 -0.78 -1.00 -26.13
N TYR A 579 -0.04 -2.07 -26.43
CA TYR A 579 -0.41 -3.42 -25.99
C TYR A 579 -0.20 -3.60 -24.48
N SER A 580 -1.07 -4.39 -23.83
CA SER A 580 -0.83 -4.92 -22.49
C SER A 580 -1.21 -6.40 -22.41
N VAL A 581 -0.51 -7.18 -21.57
CA VAL A 581 -0.79 -8.61 -21.37
C VAL A 581 -2.26 -8.84 -20.98
N LYS A 582 -2.81 -7.96 -20.15
CA LYS A 582 -4.22 -7.99 -19.73
C LYS A 582 -5.19 -7.85 -20.91
N THR A 583 -4.95 -6.90 -21.81
CA THR A 583 -5.84 -6.67 -22.96
C THR A 583 -5.67 -7.75 -24.04
N GLY A 584 -4.47 -8.32 -24.18
CA GLY A 584 -4.24 -9.54 -24.98
C GLY A 584 -5.01 -10.76 -24.46
N TYR A 585 -4.93 -11.03 -23.15
CA TYR A 585 -5.64 -12.15 -22.52
C TYR A 585 -7.16 -12.03 -22.66
N HIS A 586 -7.73 -10.85 -22.42
CA HIS A 586 -9.17 -10.62 -22.61
C HIS A 586 -9.61 -10.77 -24.07
N CYS A 587 -8.78 -10.36 -25.04
CA CYS A 587 -9.06 -10.59 -26.46
C CYS A 587 -9.09 -12.08 -26.80
N SER A 588 -8.15 -12.87 -26.25
CA SER A 588 -8.06 -14.31 -26.48
C SER A 588 -9.24 -15.12 -25.93
N ILE A 589 -9.89 -14.65 -24.85
CA ILE A 589 -11.07 -15.30 -24.27
C ILE A 589 -12.36 -14.94 -25.03
N SER A 590 -12.37 -13.83 -25.78
CA SER A 590 -13.59 -13.22 -26.33
C SER A 590 -13.77 -13.41 -27.84
N ASP A 591 -13.63 -14.64 -28.34
CA ASP A 591 -14.14 -15.00 -29.66
C ASP A 591 -15.58 -15.55 -29.57
N ALA A 592 -16.54 -14.62 -29.42
CA ALA A 592 -17.90 -14.68 -29.98
C ALA A 592 -18.77 -13.48 -29.49
N SER A 593 -18.90 -12.46 -30.34
CA SER A 593 -20.11 -11.63 -30.47
C SER A 593 -20.69 -10.84 -29.27
N SER A 594 -19.94 -9.95 -28.60
CA SER A 594 -20.52 -8.69 -28.07
C SER A 594 -19.45 -7.76 -27.46
N TRP A 595 -19.06 -6.72 -28.19
CA TRP A 595 -18.44 -5.52 -27.62
C TRP A 595 -19.54 -4.48 -27.40
N GLU A 596 -20.14 -4.50 -26.21
CA GLU A 596 -20.75 -3.30 -25.61
C GLU A 596 -19.99 -3.03 -24.31
N GLU A 597 -19.66 -1.76 -24.08
CA GLU A 597 -18.95 -1.30 -22.90
C GLU A 597 -19.67 -1.75 -21.62
N GLY A 598 -18.98 -2.54 -20.81
CA GLY A 598 -19.35 -2.75 -19.41
C GLY A 598 -19.69 -4.20 -19.04
N SER A 599 -18.93 -4.70 -18.06
CA SER A 599 -19.22 -5.87 -17.23
C SER A 599 -19.20 -7.23 -17.92
N SER A 600 -18.30 -8.09 -17.42
CA SER A 600 -18.32 -9.54 -17.57
C SER A 600 -19.74 -10.13 -17.60
N ARG A 601 -20.12 -10.73 -18.73
CA ARG A 601 -21.28 -11.64 -18.82
C ARG A 601 -20.81 -13.08 -18.57
N LEU A 602 -20.86 -13.50 -17.31
CA LEU A 602 -21.46 -14.79 -16.98
C LEU A 602 -22.96 -14.49 -16.86
N ASP A 603 -23.80 -15.20 -17.63
CA ASP A 603 -25.26 -15.15 -17.75
C ASP A 603 -26.02 -13.86 -17.33
N ALA A 604 -26.95 -13.41 -18.18
CA ALA A 604 -27.74 -12.19 -17.94
C ALA A 604 -28.52 -12.18 -16.61
N GLN A 605 -28.70 -13.34 -15.97
CA GLN A 605 -29.31 -13.53 -14.66
C GLN A 605 -28.27 -13.34 -13.53
N ASP A 606 -27.10 -13.97 -13.67
CA ASP A 606 -25.91 -13.87 -12.82
C ASP A 606 -25.47 -12.40 -12.60
N SER A 607 -25.54 -11.58 -13.67
CA SER A 607 -25.15 -10.16 -13.62
C SER A 607 -25.89 -9.34 -12.56
N LYS A 608 -27.16 -9.65 -12.25
CA LYS A 608 -27.94 -8.89 -11.26
C LYS A 608 -27.55 -9.27 -9.84
N LEU A 609 -27.39 -10.57 -9.56
CA LEU A 609 -26.91 -11.05 -8.27
C LEU A 609 -25.50 -10.52 -7.98
N TRP A 610 -24.59 -10.58 -8.96
CA TRP A 610 -23.22 -10.08 -8.77
C TRP A 610 -23.21 -8.58 -8.50
N ALA A 611 -23.97 -7.79 -9.27
CA ALA A 611 -24.12 -6.37 -9.01
C ALA A 611 -24.68 -6.10 -7.60
N PHE A 612 -25.60 -6.93 -7.12
CA PHE A 612 -26.18 -6.83 -5.78
C PHE A 612 -25.14 -7.15 -4.69
N ILE A 613 -24.45 -8.30 -4.77
CA ILE A 613 -23.42 -8.73 -3.82
C ILE A 613 -22.31 -7.67 -3.72
N TRP A 614 -21.86 -7.12 -4.85
CA TRP A 614 -20.78 -6.13 -4.86
C TRP A 614 -21.20 -4.75 -4.34
N LYS A 615 -22.50 -4.40 -4.41
CA LYS A 615 -23.07 -3.17 -3.87
C LYS A 615 -23.53 -3.28 -2.40
N ALA A 616 -23.66 -4.48 -1.86
CA ALA A 616 -24.14 -4.70 -0.50
C ALA A 616 -23.32 -3.96 0.57
N LYS A 617 -24.00 -3.37 1.57
CA LYS A 617 -23.38 -2.63 2.69
C LYS A 617 -22.77 -3.56 3.74
N VAL A 618 -21.75 -4.28 3.32
CA VAL A 618 -20.92 -5.13 4.18
C VAL A 618 -19.44 -4.92 3.86
N GLN A 619 -18.56 -5.36 4.76
CA GLN A 619 -17.11 -5.27 4.56
C GLN A 619 -16.68 -5.94 3.25
N PRO A 620 -15.72 -5.38 2.48
CA PRO A 620 -15.34 -5.92 1.16
C PRO A 620 -14.97 -7.41 1.15
N LYS A 621 -14.32 -7.92 2.21
CA LYS A 621 -13.98 -9.34 2.36
C LYS A 621 -15.21 -10.26 2.40
N ILE A 622 -16.34 -9.78 2.94
CA ILE A 622 -17.58 -10.53 3.03
C ILE A 622 -18.20 -10.65 1.63
N ARG A 623 -18.14 -9.60 0.80
CA ARG A 623 -18.60 -9.66 -0.60
C ARG A 623 -17.85 -10.72 -1.40
N SER A 624 -16.51 -10.75 -1.25
CA SER A 624 -15.66 -11.76 -1.87
C SER A 624 -15.96 -13.18 -1.35
N PHE A 625 -16.20 -13.32 -0.04
CA PHE A 625 -16.60 -14.60 0.55
C PHE A 625 -17.94 -15.10 0.00
N ILE A 626 -18.97 -14.26 -0.06
CA ILE A 626 -20.28 -14.65 -0.59
C ILE A 626 -20.17 -15.05 -2.06
N TRP A 627 -19.40 -14.31 -2.87
CA TRP A 627 -19.13 -14.69 -4.25
C TRP A 627 -18.46 -16.08 -4.36
N ARG A 628 -17.43 -16.36 -3.54
CA ARG A 628 -16.76 -17.67 -3.52
C ARG A 628 -17.67 -18.79 -3.02
N LEU A 629 -18.54 -18.49 -2.07
CA LEU A 629 -19.56 -19.43 -1.58
C LEU A 629 -20.55 -19.78 -2.69
N CYS A 630 -21.05 -18.79 -3.43
CA CYS A 630 -21.91 -19.00 -4.60
C CYS A 630 -21.22 -19.77 -5.73
N LYS A 631 -19.90 -19.60 -5.93
CA LYS A 631 -19.12 -20.35 -6.92
C LYS A 631 -18.59 -21.71 -6.40
N ASN A 632 -19.02 -22.14 -5.21
CA ASN A 632 -18.57 -23.36 -4.53
C ASN A 632 -17.02 -23.49 -4.52
N ALA A 633 -16.35 -22.37 -4.23
CA ALA A 633 -14.90 -22.21 -4.30
C ALA A 633 -14.22 -22.11 -2.93
N ILE A 634 -14.98 -22.25 -1.83
CA ILE A 634 -14.43 -22.25 -0.47
C ILE A 634 -13.83 -23.61 -0.10
N PRO A 635 -12.76 -23.65 0.73
CA PRO A 635 -12.00 -24.88 1.04
C PRO A 635 -12.73 -25.76 2.07
N LEU A 636 -13.85 -26.33 1.65
CA LEU A 636 -14.54 -27.39 2.38
C LEU A 636 -13.96 -28.75 2.01
N LYS A 637 -14.03 -29.75 2.90
CA LYS A 637 -13.41 -31.06 2.69
C LYS A 637 -13.82 -31.73 1.37
N GLU A 638 -15.08 -31.64 0.97
CA GLU A 638 -15.52 -32.19 -0.32
C GLU A 638 -14.85 -31.48 -1.51
N ASN A 639 -14.70 -30.15 -1.45
CA ASN A 639 -14.00 -29.38 -2.48
C ASN A 639 -12.51 -29.70 -2.53
N LEU A 640 -11.89 -29.96 -1.38
CA LEU A 640 -10.49 -30.39 -1.28
C LEU A 640 -10.30 -31.80 -1.86
N ALA A 641 -11.17 -32.75 -1.52
CA ALA A 641 -11.13 -34.11 -2.08
C ALA A 641 -11.39 -34.13 -3.58
N ARG A 642 -12.31 -33.29 -4.09
CA ARG A 642 -12.55 -33.09 -5.54
C ARG A 642 -11.29 -32.60 -6.26
N ARG A 643 -10.42 -31.85 -5.57
CA ARG A 643 -9.11 -31.40 -6.06
C ARG A 643 -7.98 -32.41 -5.81
N LYS A 644 -8.33 -33.67 -5.53
CA LYS A 644 -7.41 -34.80 -5.30
C LYS A 644 -6.50 -34.64 -4.08
N LEU A 645 -6.88 -33.81 -3.10
CA LEU A 645 -6.22 -33.77 -1.81
C LEU A 645 -6.72 -34.93 -0.94
N ASN A 646 -5.81 -35.59 -0.23
CA ASN A 646 -6.11 -36.76 0.60
C ASN A 646 -6.75 -36.34 1.94
N VAL A 647 -8.03 -35.98 1.91
CA VAL A 647 -8.82 -35.59 3.09
C VAL A 647 -10.09 -36.43 3.17
N ASP A 648 -10.56 -36.73 4.38
CA ASP A 648 -11.89 -37.31 4.56
C ASP A 648 -12.96 -36.27 4.21
N ASN A 649 -14.12 -36.72 3.74
CA ASN A 649 -15.20 -35.82 3.35
C ASN A 649 -16.16 -35.45 4.48
N GLN A 650 -16.01 -35.98 5.70
CA GLN A 650 -17.01 -35.81 6.76
C GLN A 650 -16.97 -34.39 7.36
N CYS A 651 -18.14 -33.82 7.56
CA CYS A 651 -18.32 -32.52 8.21
C CYS A 651 -17.75 -32.56 9.64
N PRO A 652 -16.77 -31.71 9.97
CA PRO A 652 -16.11 -31.72 11.27
C PRO A 652 -17.07 -31.35 12.42
N MET A 653 -18.16 -30.63 12.13
CA MET A 653 -19.09 -30.13 13.14
C MET A 653 -20.13 -31.17 13.57
N CYS A 654 -20.63 -32.00 12.64
CA CYS A 654 -21.70 -32.97 12.92
C CYS A 654 -21.23 -34.42 12.86
N LEU A 655 -20.13 -34.71 12.15
CA LEU A 655 -19.58 -36.04 11.90
C LEU A 655 -20.56 -37.04 11.24
N LYS A 656 -21.65 -36.55 10.64
CA LYS A 656 -22.71 -37.39 10.03
C LYS A 656 -22.64 -37.39 8.51
N ASP A 657 -22.60 -36.20 7.90
CA ASP A 657 -22.71 -36.02 6.45
C ASP A 657 -21.42 -35.45 5.86
N SER A 658 -21.32 -35.45 4.53
CA SER A 658 -20.23 -34.82 3.80
C SER A 658 -20.21 -33.29 4.00
N GLU A 659 -19.02 -32.70 4.08
CA GLU A 659 -18.81 -31.27 4.25
C GLU A 659 -19.00 -30.50 2.93
N THR A 660 -20.26 -30.37 2.50
CA THR A 660 -20.66 -29.57 1.34
C THR A 660 -21.00 -28.12 1.75
N SER A 661 -21.07 -27.19 0.80
CA SER A 661 -21.49 -25.80 1.09
C SER A 661 -22.91 -25.76 1.67
N GLU A 662 -23.83 -26.50 1.07
CA GLU A 662 -25.21 -26.63 1.51
C GLU A 662 -25.28 -27.29 2.89
N HIS A 663 -24.49 -28.33 3.15
CA HIS A 663 -24.46 -28.94 4.48
C HIS A 663 -23.96 -27.98 5.54
N CYS A 664 -22.81 -27.32 5.32
CA CYS A 664 -22.21 -26.42 6.30
C CYS A 664 -23.08 -25.20 6.65
N PHE A 665 -23.77 -24.63 5.66
CA PHE A 665 -24.51 -23.38 5.84
C PHE A 665 -26.02 -23.57 5.99
N ILE A 666 -26.58 -24.72 5.64
CA ILE A 666 -28.03 -24.94 5.60
C ILE A 666 -28.40 -26.17 6.45
N TYR A 667 -27.88 -27.35 6.09
CA TYR A 667 -28.41 -28.62 6.62
C TYR A 667 -27.85 -29.05 7.97
N CYS A 668 -26.63 -28.64 8.32
CA CYS A 668 -26.00 -29.01 9.59
C CYS A 668 -26.89 -28.62 10.77
N ASP A 669 -27.06 -29.52 11.75
CA ASP A 669 -27.85 -29.29 12.98
C ASP A 669 -27.49 -27.95 13.65
N ARG A 670 -26.22 -27.57 13.57
CA ARG A 670 -25.69 -26.32 14.09
C ARG A 670 -26.08 -25.09 13.27
N ALA A 671 -26.02 -25.20 11.95
CA ALA A 671 -26.46 -24.15 11.04
C ALA A 671 -27.96 -23.86 11.23
N ARG A 672 -28.77 -24.92 11.35
CA ARG A 672 -30.21 -24.82 11.63
C ARG A 672 -30.50 -24.10 12.95
N ALA A 673 -29.75 -24.41 14.00
CA ALA A 673 -29.89 -23.72 15.28
C ALA A 673 -29.56 -22.21 15.18
N ILE A 674 -28.56 -21.84 14.37
CA ILE A 674 -28.20 -20.44 14.12
C ILE A 674 -29.30 -19.71 13.34
N TRP A 675 -29.83 -20.31 12.27
CA TRP A 675 -30.93 -19.72 11.49
C TRP A 675 -32.20 -19.54 12.34
N PHE A 676 -32.57 -20.55 13.12
CA PHE A 676 -33.71 -20.49 14.03
C PHE A 676 -33.55 -19.43 15.12
N GLY A 677 -32.35 -19.30 15.70
CA GLY A 677 -32.06 -18.32 16.75
C GLY A 677 -31.80 -16.89 16.25
N SER A 678 -31.54 -16.72 14.95
CA SER A 678 -31.33 -15.40 14.34
C SER A 678 -32.62 -14.60 14.23
N ARG A 679 -32.52 -13.30 13.91
CA ARG A 679 -33.70 -12.45 13.65
C ARG A 679 -34.57 -12.93 12.48
N PHE A 680 -34.07 -13.83 11.63
CA PHE A 680 -34.87 -14.43 10.55
C PHE A 680 -35.80 -15.54 11.03
N GLN A 681 -35.50 -16.17 12.17
CA GLN A 681 -36.30 -17.25 12.77
C GLN A 681 -36.66 -18.39 11.81
N TRP A 682 -35.79 -18.69 10.83
CA TRP A 682 -36.07 -19.73 9.84
C TRP A 682 -36.00 -21.11 10.49
N SER A 683 -37.17 -21.70 10.73
CA SER A 683 -37.35 -23.03 11.32
C SER A 683 -37.01 -24.17 10.35
N ASN A 684 -37.12 -23.91 9.04
CA ASN A 684 -36.77 -24.86 8.00
C ASN A 684 -36.09 -24.17 6.81
N PRO A 685 -34.77 -23.91 6.85
CA PRO A 685 -34.07 -23.31 5.72
C PRO A 685 -33.98 -24.22 4.48
N ASN A 686 -34.47 -25.48 4.57
CA ASN A 686 -34.32 -26.56 3.59
C ASN A 686 -35.49 -26.67 2.59
N GLU A 687 -36.26 -25.61 2.36
CA GLU A 687 -37.54 -25.68 1.60
C GLU A 687 -37.42 -26.25 0.18
N ALA A 688 -36.22 -26.25 -0.40
CA ALA A 688 -35.88 -27.00 -1.59
C ALA A 688 -34.39 -27.40 -1.54
N ASN A 689 -34.03 -28.61 -1.99
CA ASN A 689 -32.64 -29.06 -2.15
C ASN A 689 -31.96 -28.32 -3.31
N LEU A 690 -31.83 -27.00 -3.18
CA LEU A 690 -31.28 -26.11 -4.19
C LEU A 690 -29.76 -26.02 -4.03
N PRO A 691 -29.02 -25.84 -5.14
CA PRO A 691 -27.62 -25.44 -5.10
C PRO A 691 -27.43 -24.15 -4.30
N MET A 692 -26.27 -24.01 -3.64
CA MET A 692 -25.98 -22.86 -2.77
C MET A 692 -26.24 -21.48 -3.43
N LEU A 693 -25.94 -21.35 -4.73
CA LEU A 693 -26.19 -20.14 -5.52
C LEU A 693 -27.69 -19.80 -5.55
N GLU A 694 -28.52 -20.73 -6.01
CA GLU A 694 -29.97 -20.56 -6.14
C GLU A 694 -30.64 -20.35 -4.78
N TRP A 695 -30.14 -21.02 -3.74
CA TRP A 695 -30.63 -20.81 -2.37
C TRP A 695 -30.35 -19.38 -1.88
N ILE A 696 -29.14 -18.84 -2.10
CA ILE A 696 -28.80 -17.45 -1.77
C ILE A 696 -29.68 -16.48 -2.58
N GLU A 697 -29.85 -16.70 -3.88
CA GLU A 697 -30.68 -15.85 -4.73
C GLU A 697 -32.14 -15.77 -4.26
N ASN A 698 -32.73 -16.92 -3.92
CA ASN A 698 -34.09 -16.97 -3.41
C ASN A 698 -34.22 -16.27 -2.06
N ARG A 699 -33.26 -16.42 -1.15
CA ARG A 699 -33.29 -15.73 0.14
C ARG A 699 -33.11 -14.22 0.00
N ILE A 700 -32.21 -13.76 -0.87
CA ILE A 700 -32.09 -12.32 -1.16
C ILE A 700 -33.41 -11.79 -1.71
N SER A 701 -34.03 -12.49 -2.66
CA SER A 701 -35.32 -12.08 -3.21
C SER A 701 -36.39 -11.90 -2.13
N CYS A 702 -36.54 -12.84 -1.21
CA CYS A 702 -37.47 -12.73 -0.07
C CYS A 702 -37.14 -11.56 0.87
N LEU A 703 -35.84 -11.31 1.13
CA LEU A 703 -35.42 -10.21 2.02
C LEU A 703 -35.66 -8.83 1.41
N LEU A 704 -35.78 -8.74 0.08
CA LEU A 704 -36.07 -7.50 -0.65
C LEU A 704 -37.57 -7.18 -0.72
N GLU A 705 -38.46 -8.10 -0.35
CA GLU A 705 -39.93 -7.88 -0.38
C GLU A 705 -40.41 -6.85 0.65
N ASN A 706 -39.63 -6.58 1.71
CA ASN A 706 -39.95 -5.59 2.73
C ASN A 706 -39.00 -4.37 2.65
N PRO A 707 -39.42 -3.26 1.99
CA PRO A 707 -38.50 -2.19 1.57
C PRO A 707 -37.88 -1.38 2.71
N ASP A 708 -38.55 -1.28 3.86
CA ASP A 708 -38.12 -0.39 4.95
C ASP A 708 -36.85 -0.88 5.67
N ASP A 709 -36.54 -2.19 5.59
CA ASP A 709 -35.36 -2.81 6.22
C ASP A 709 -34.54 -3.69 5.26
N ALA A 710 -34.85 -3.69 3.96
CA ALA A 710 -34.24 -4.58 2.96
C ALA A 710 -32.70 -4.54 2.97
N GLU A 711 -32.11 -3.35 3.01
CA GLU A 711 -30.65 -3.16 3.00
C GLU A 711 -29.99 -3.71 4.28
N LYS A 712 -30.61 -3.47 5.43
CA LYS A 712 -30.12 -3.94 6.74
C LYS A 712 -30.25 -5.44 6.89
N ASN A 713 -31.35 -6.01 6.41
CA ASN A 713 -31.59 -7.45 6.43
C ASN A 713 -30.62 -8.20 5.50
N CYS A 714 -30.35 -7.68 4.31
CA CYS A 714 -29.36 -8.27 3.41
C CYS A 714 -27.93 -8.17 3.98
N ALA A 715 -27.58 -7.03 4.59
CA ALA A 715 -26.28 -6.88 5.27
C ALA A 715 -26.12 -7.86 6.44
N TYR A 716 -27.18 -8.04 7.23
CA TYR A 716 -27.18 -9.02 8.32
C TYR A 716 -27.06 -10.45 7.82
N PHE A 717 -27.80 -10.82 6.76
CA PHE A 717 -27.74 -12.14 6.14
C PHE A 717 -26.31 -12.53 5.72
N PHE A 718 -25.59 -11.63 5.04
CA PHE A 718 -24.21 -11.87 4.64
C PHE A 718 -23.23 -11.93 5.82
N ASN A 719 -23.42 -11.09 6.84
CA ASN A 719 -22.61 -11.14 8.06
C ASN A 719 -22.83 -12.44 8.85
N LEU A 720 -24.05 -12.98 8.84
CA LEU A 720 -24.38 -14.23 9.53
C LEU A 720 -23.72 -15.44 8.85
N LEU A 721 -23.78 -15.53 7.51
CA LEU A 721 -23.04 -16.54 6.74
C LEU A 721 -21.53 -16.44 7.00
N TRP A 722 -20.97 -15.22 7.04
CA TRP A 722 -19.56 -15.02 7.39
C TRP A 722 -19.22 -15.46 8.82
N ALA A 723 -20.09 -15.18 9.78
CA ALA A 723 -19.89 -15.58 11.18
C ALA A 723 -19.92 -17.11 11.34
N MET A 724 -20.81 -17.81 10.61
CA MET A 724 -20.87 -19.26 10.54
C MET A 724 -19.56 -19.85 9.98
N TRP A 725 -19.05 -19.27 8.89
CA TRP A 725 -17.76 -19.67 8.30
C TRP A 725 -16.60 -19.53 9.29
N LYS A 726 -16.50 -18.39 9.99
CA LYS A 726 -15.46 -18.19 11.01
C LYS A 726 -15.58 -19.19 12.15
N ALA A 727 -16.78 -19.44 12.66
CA ALA A 727 -16.99 -20.38 13.75
C ALA A 727 -16.59 -21.82 13.36
N ARG A 728 -16.90 -22.24 12.12
CA ARG A 728 -16.42 -23.50 11.57
C ARG A 728 -14.89 -23.54 11.54
N ASN A 729 -14.22 -22.49 11.06
CA ASN A 729 -12.76 -22.48 10.98
C ASN A 729 -12.11 -22.49 12.37
N VAL A 730 -12.61 -21.70 13.32
CA VAL A 730 -12.16 -21.74 14.72
C VAL A 730 -12.23 -23.16 15.28
N PHE A 731 -13.31 -23.88 15.02
CA PHE A 731 -13.39 -25.27 15.42
C PHE A 731 -12.36 -26.17 14.70
N CYS A 732 -12.21 -26.03 13.38
CA CYS A 732 -11.32 -26.88 12.59
C CYS A 732 -9.84 -26.71 12.94
N PHE A 733 -9.40 -25.48 13.22
CA PHE A 733 -7.97 -25.17 13.42
C PHE A 733 -7.59 -25.05 14.90
N GLU A 734 -8.50 -24.64 15.77
CA GLU A 734 -8.23 -24.43 17.20
C GLU A 734 -8.96 -25.44 18.11
N GLY A 735 -9.86 -26.27 17.56
CA GLY A 735 -10.69 -27.18 18.35
C GLY A 735 -11.74 -26.48 19.21
N VAL A 736 -11.92 -25.15 19.05
CA VAL A 736 -12.80 -24.35 19.89
C VAL A 736 -14.20 -24.32 19.30
N LEU A 737 -15.15 -24.84 20.06
CA LEU A 737 -16.53 -24.97 19.63
C LEU A 737 -17.36 -23.74 20.03
N THR A 738 -17.63 -22.84 19.10
CA THR A 738 -18.42 -21.62 19.37
C THR A 738 -19.91 -21.93 19.55
N ASP A 739 -20.54 -21.31 20.55
CA ASP A 739 -21.98 -21.41 20.77
C ASP A 739 -22.78 -20.61 19.72
N PRO A 740 -23.94 -21.10 19.25
CA PRO A 740 -24.76 -20.41 18.25
C PRO A 740 -25.15 -18.97 18.62
N ILE A 741 -25.38 -18.68 19.90
CA ILE A 741 -25.81 -17.35 20.36
C ILE A 741 -24.69 -16.33 20.15
N SER A 742 -23.43 -16.70 20.44
CA SER A 742 -22.27 -15.84 20.19
C SER A 742 -22.05 -15.57 18.70
N ILE A 743 -22.32 -16.55 17.83
CA ILE A 743 -22.24 -16.38 16.37
C ILE A 743 -23.28 -15.35 15.90
N ILE A 744 -24.52 -15.48 16.37
CA ILE A 744 -25.63 -14.55 16.06
C ILE A 744 -25.29 -13.13 16.54
N LYS A 745 -24.84 -12.99 17.80
CA LYS A 745 -24.43 -11.69 18.37
C LYS A 745 -23.29 -11.06 17.59
N SER A 746 -22.33 -11.85 17.12
CA SER A 746 -21.22 -11.34 16.30
C SER A 746 -21.72 -10.79 14.95
N ALA A 747 -22.68 -11.45 14.31
CA ALA A 747 -23.30 -10.95 13.09
C ALA A 747 -24.08 -9.64 13.34
N ASP A 748 -24.79 -9.54 14.47
CA ASP A 748 -25.53 -8.33 14.87
C ASP A 748 -24.58 -7.13 15.05
N ILE A 749 -23.51 -7.33 15.83
CA ILE A 749 -22.51 -6.29 16.13
C ILE A 749 -21.88 -5.78 14.84
N HIS A 750 -21.35 -6.67 14.00
CA HIS A 750 -20.68 -6.25 12.76
C HIS A 750 -21.62 -5.55 11.78
N THR A 751 -22.89 -5.96 11.71
CA THR A 751 -23.88 -5.31 10.85
C THR A 751 -24.16 -3.89 11.34
N ASN A 752 -24.40 -3.72 12.64
CA ASN A 752 -24.73 -2.42 13.23
C ASN A 752 -23.54 -1.45 13.18
N GLU A 753 -22.31 -1.91 13.47
CA GLU A 753 -21.10 -1.10 13.35
C GLU A 753 -20.86 -0.62 11.92
N TYR A 754 -21.03 -1.51 10.94
CA TYR A 754 -20.84 -1.15 9.54
C TYR A 754 -21.89 -0.14 9.07
N LEU A 755 -23.16 -0.32 9.41
CA LEU A 755 -24.21 0.61 9.03
C LEU A 755 -24.05 1.97 9.73
N ALA A 756 -23.75 1.98 11.04
CA ALA A 756 -23.58 3.21 11.83
C ALA A 756 -22.46 4.11 11.28
N THR A 757 -21.35 3.52 10.82
CA THR A 757 -20.22 4.26 10.22
C THR A 757 -20.53 4.79 8.81
N HIS A 758 -21.52 4.24 8.12
CA HIS A 758 -21.88 4.60 6.74
C HIS A 758 -23.17 5.45 6.64
N THR A 759 -23.88 5.67 7.75
CA THR A 759 -25.06 6.57 7.85
C THR A 759 -24.71 7.99 8.34
N SER A 760 -23.46 8.29 8.70
CA SER A 760 -23.06 9.66 9.06
C SER A 760 -22.91 10.55 7.81
N PRO A 761 -23.63 11.68 7.70
CA PRO A 761 -23.48 12.60 6.57
C PRO A 761 -22.23 13.47 6.80
N LEU A 762 -21.07 12.95 6.41
CA LEU A 762 -19.84 13.72 6.23
C LEU A 762 -19.38 13.55 4.79
N ASN A 763 -20.12 14.20 3.90
CA ASN A 763 -19.66 14.66 2.58
C ASN A 763 -20.68 15.67 2.02
N SER A 764 -20.85 16.77 2.75
CA SER A 764 -21.16 18.06 2.15
C SER A 764 -19.91 18.92 2.25
N ASP A 765 -18.89 18.57 1.48
CA ASP A 765 -17.75 19.47 1.32
C ASP A 765 -18.16 20.63 0.41
N CYS A 766 -18.16 21.79 1.05
CA CYS A 766 -18.14 23.11 0.48
C CYS A 766 -17.13 23.18 -0.67
N ARG A 767 -17.63 23.36 -1.89
CA ARG A 767 -16.89 24.06 -2.93
C ARG A 767 -17.32 25.52 -2.85
N ASP A 768 -16.42 26.36 -2.34
CA ASP A 768 -16.47 27.79 -2.58
C ASP A 768 -16.42 28.04 -4.09
N GLY A 769 -17.42 28.76 -4.58
CA GLY A 769 -17.60 29.08 -5.98
C GLY A 769 -18.97 29.66 -6.28
N GLY A 770 -19.32 30.77 -5.63
CA GLY A 770 -20.37 31.69 -6.07
C GLY A 770 -21.77 31.12 -6.19
N SER A 771 -22.60 31.35 -5.17
CA SER A 771 -24.04 31.46 -5.35
C SER A 771 -24.36 32.71 -6.19
N ASN A 772 -24.21 32.59 -7.51
CA ASN A 772 -24.97 33.35 -8.49
C ASN A 772 -25.88 32.34 -9.20
N GLY A 773 -27.19 32.64 -9.19
CA GLY A 773 -28.24 31.71 -9.56
C GLY A 773 -28.11 31.12 -10.96
N ASN A 774 -28.75 29.95 -11.13
CA ASN A 774 -29.26 29.38 -12.37
C ASN A 774 -29.03 30.22 -13.64
N ASN A 775 -27.94 29.95 -14.36
CA ASN A 775 -27.88 30.20 -15.80
C ASN A 775 -27.63 28.87 -16.53
N GLU A 776 -28.72 28.10 -16.66
CA GLU A 776 -28.81 26.83 -17.40
C GLU A 776 -28.68 27.00 -18.93
N ARG A 777 -28.33 28.19 -19.45
CA ARG A 777 -28.40 28.51 -20.89
C ARG A 777 -27.09 29.01 -21.50
N TRP A 778 -27.02 28.99 -22.83
CA TRP A 778 -25.90 29.51 -23.62
C TRP A 778 -25.82 31.04 -23.52
N GLU A 779 -24.60 31.59 -23.56
CA GLU A 779 -24.35 33.03 -23.43
C GLU A 779 -23.45 33.53 -24.58
N PRO A 780 -23.74 34.72 -25.15
CA PRO A 780 -22.93 35.29 -26.23
C PRO A 780 -21.52 35.68 -25.73
N PRO A 781 -20.51 35.69 -26.64
CA PRO A 781 -19.15 36.10 -26.32
C PRO A 781 -19.03 37.63 -26.10
N ARG A 782 -17.85 38.08 -25.64
CA ARG A 782 -17.52 39.52 -25.57
C ARG A 782 -17.36 40.10 -26.99
N PRO A 783 -17.54 41.42 -27.18
CA PRO A 783 -17.26 42.09 -28.46
C PRO A 783 -15.85 41.77 -28.97
N GLY A 784 -15.73 41.47 -30.26
CA GLY A 784 -14.46 41.10 -30.91
C GLY A 784 -14.13 39.60 -30.88
N ILE A 785 -14.93 38.76 -30.21
CA ILE A 785 -14.75 37.29 -30.17
C ILE A 785 -15.91 36.62 -30.90
N VAL A 786 -15.60 35.65 -31.76
CA VAL A 786 -16.61 34.78 -32.39
C VAL A 786 -16.72 33.47 -31.62
N LYS A 787 -17.94 33.01 -31.36
CA LYS A 787 -18.18 31.76 -30.65
C LYS A 787 -18.76 30.71 -31.60
N PHE A 788 -18.10 29.57 -31.70
CA PHE A 788 -18.49 28.43 -32.50
C PHE A 788 -19.10 27.36 -31.59
N ASN A 789 -20.33 26.93 -31.88
CA ASN A 789 -20.91 25.74 -31.26
C ASN A 789 -20.86 24.59 -32.25
N VAL A 790 -20.29 23.46 -31.83
CA VAL A 790 -20.09 22.28 -32.67
C VAL A 790 -20.74 21.05 -32.06
N ASP A 791 -21.24 20.16 -32.91
CA ASP A 791 -21.81 18.87 -32.50
C ASP A 791 -21.78 17.89 -33.68
N ALA A 792 -22.00 16.61 -33.41
CA ALA A 792 -22.15 15.58 -34.42
C ALA A 792 -23.28 14.59 -34.12
N ALA A 793 -23.78 13.97 -35.18
CA ALA A 793 -24.79 12.91 -35.13
C ALA A 793 -24.32 11.70 -35.92
N LEU A 794 -24.63 10.50 -35.42
CA LEU A 794 -24.24 9.23 -36.03
C LEU A 794 -25.48 8.34 -36.29
N ASP A 795 -25.59 7.82 -37.50
CA ASP A 795 -26.38 6.62 -37.84
C ASP A 795 -25.41 5.45 -37.96
N SER A 796 -25.27 4.67 -36.88
CA SER A 796 -24.31 3.56 -36.79
C SER A 796 -24.66 2.41 -37.74
N VAL A 797 -25.93 2.23 -38.07
CA VAL A 797 -26.38 1.17 -38.99
C VAL A 797 -25.99 1.48 -40.43
N LYS A 798 -26.08 2.75 -40.82
CA LYS A 798 -25.71 3.21 -42.16
C LYS A 798 -24.26 3.67 -42.29
N LEU A 799 -23.48 3.60 -41.21
CA LEU A 799 -22.10 4.11 -41.12
C LEU A 799 -22.01 5.56 -41.62
N ARG A 800 -22.94 6.40 -41.16
CA ARG A 800 -23.09 7.77 -41.63
C ARG A 800 -23.06 8.73 -40.46
N GLY A 801 -22.06 9.61 -40.48
CA GLY A 801 -21.97 10.76 -39.58
C GLY A 801 -22.50 12.04 -40.24
N ALA A 802 -22.94 12.98 -39.43
CA ALA A 802 -23.17 14.36 -39.81
C ALA A 802 -22.58 15.27 -38.73
N LEU A 803 -21.87 16.32 -39.13
CA LEU A 803 -21.35 17.34 -38.21
C LEU A 803 -22.08 18.65 -38.41
N SER A 804 -22.08 19.47 -37.38
CA SER A 804 -22.56 20.84 -37.42
C SER A 804 -21.59 21.78 -36.73
N THR A 805 -21.51 22.99 -37.28
CA THR A 805 -20.77 24.12 -36.73
C THR A 805 -21.62 25.36 -36.94
N ILE A 806 -21.86 26.15 -35.89
CA ILE A 806 -22.54 27.44 -35.99
C ILE A 806 -21.73 28.52 -35.30
N ALA A 807 -21.43 29.60 -36.02
CA ALA A 807 -20.66 30.74 -35.55
C ALA A 807 -21.60 31.90 -35.19
N ARG A 808 -21.45 32.44 -33.98
CA ARG A 808 -22.27 33.54 -33.46
C ARG A 808 -21.39 34.66 -32.89
N ASP A 809 -21.84 35.90 -33.05
CA ASP A 809 -21.16 37.08 -32.54
C ASP A 809 -21.62 37.46 -31.11
N HIS A 810 -21.10 38.58 -30.60
CA HIS A 810 -21.43 39.13 -29.28
C HIS A 810 -22.90 39.58 -29.11
N ALA A 811 -23.64 39.80 -30.20
CA ALA A 811 -25.08 40.08 -30.16
C ALA A 811 -25.92 38.78 -30.19
N GLY A 812 -25.26 37.62 -30.32
CA GLY A 812 -25.90 36.31 -30.50
C GLY A 812 -26.40 36.09 -31.93
N GLU A 813 -26.04 36.97 -32.87
CA GLU A 813 -26.42 36.85 -34.27
C GLU A 813 -25.60 35.76 -34.97
N VAL A 814 -26.26 35.01 -35.85
CA VAL A 814 -25.61 33.94 -36.61
C VAL A 814 -24.81 34.57 -37.75
N LEU A 815 -23.49 34.40 -37.70
CA LEU A 815 -22.60 34.83 -38.77
C LEU A 815 -22.61 33.81 -39.91
N THR A 816 -22.36 32.54 -39.57
CA THR A 816 -22.33 31.44 -40.52
C THR A 816 -22.68 30.11 -39.83
N GLY A 817 -23.15 29.15 -40.62
CA GLY A 817 -23.30 27.77 -40.20
C GLY A 817 -22.83 26.81 -41.29
N TYR A 818 -22.28 25.69 -40.86
CA TYR A 818 -21.76 24.62 -41.70
C TYR A 818 -22.30 23.29 -41.21
N VAL A 819 -22.78 22.48 -42.14
CA VAL A 819 -23.18 21.10 -41.87
C VAL A 819 -22.65 20.21 -42.98
N LYS A 820 -22.17 19.03 -42.62
CA LYS A 820 -21.63 18.09 -43.60
C LYS A 820 -21.95 16.67 -43.20
N ARG A 821 -22.41 15.88 -44.17
CA ARG A 821 -22.51 14.43 -44.06
C ARG A 821 -21.22 13.77 -44.53
N PHE A 822 -20.82 12.72 -43.84
CA PHE A 822 -19.64 11.95 -44.17
C PHE A 822 -19.75 10.50 -43.70
N PRO A 823 -19.06 9.55 -44.35
CA PRO A 823 -18.93 8.19 -43.84
C PRO A 823 -18.23 8.19 -42.48
N CYS A 824 -18.85 7.57 -41.47
CA CYS A 824 -18.32 7.48 -40.12
C CYS A 824 -18.98 6.32 -39.37
N ASP A 825 -18.21 5.58 -38.60
CA ASP A 825 -18.68 4.47 -37.77
C ASP A 825 -18.65 4.79 -36.26
N SER A 826 -18.07 5.93 -35.88
CA SER A 826 -17.83 6.31 -34.50
C SER A 826 -18.36 7.70 -34.18
N ALA A 827 -19.13 7.82 -33.10
CA ALA A 827 -19.67 9.10 -32.65
C ALA A 827 -18.52 10.02 -32.21
N MET A 828 -17.53 9.47 -31.51
CA MET A 828 -16.35 10.21 -31.07
C MET A 828 -15.52 10.78 -32.23
N ILE A 829 -15.35 10.01 -33.33
CA ILE A 829 -14.67 10.51 -34.54
C ILE A 829 -15.50 11.61 -35.19
N ALA A 830 -16.84 11.49 -35.17
CA ALA A 830 -17.72 12.52 -35.71
C ALA A 830 -17.62 13.83 -34.92
N GLU A 831 -17.61 13.76 -33.58
CA GLU A 831 -17.37 14.91 -32.69
C GLU A 831 -16.01 15.57 -32.95
N ALA A 832 -14.95 14.76 -33.07
CA ALA A 832 -13.62 15.24 -33.37
C ALA A 832 -13.56 15.98 -34.71
N ARG A 833 -14.23 15.46 -35.74
CA ARG A 833 -14.36 16.13 -37.04
C ARG A 833 -15.12 17.45 -36.93
N ALA A 834 -16.19 17.53 -36.14
CA ALA A 834 -16.93 18.78 -35.92
C ALA A 834 -16.01 19.89 -35.35
N VAL A 835 -15.21 19.55 -34.32
CA VAL A 835 -14.21 20.48 -33.76
C VAL A 835 -13.15 20.88 -34.79
N ARG A 836 -12.63 19.91 -35.57
CA ARG A 836 -11.65 20.18 -36.63
C ARG A 836 -12.18 21.17 -37.68
N GLU A 837 -13.40 20.95 -38.19
CA GLU A 837 -13.98 21.82 -39.22
C GLU A 837 -14.18 23.25 -38.68
N ALA A 838 -14.55 23.41 -37.40
CA ALA A 838 -14.64 24.74 -36.79
C ALA A 838 -13.28 25.45 -36.68
N VAL A 839 -12.22 24.73 -36.31
CA VAL A 839 -10.86 25.29 -36.27
C VAL A 839 -10.36 25.65 -37.67
N GLN A 840 -10.58 24.78 -38.65
CA GLN A 840 -10.24 25.06 -40.05
C GLN A 840 -11.02 26.26 -40.60
N MET A 841 -12.29 26.40 -40.22
CA MET A 841 -13.12 27.55 -40.58
C MET A 841 -12.60 28.85 -39.98
N CYS A 842 -12.13 28.84 -38.73
CA CYS A 842 -11.47 30.01 -38.15
C CYS A 842 -10.26 30.43 -38.98
N SER A 843 -9.44 29.47 -39.41
CA SER A 843 -8.27 29.75 -40.26
C SER A 843 -8.66 30.26 -41.65
N ALA A 844 -9.70 29.69 -42.27
CA ALA A 844 -10.14 30.07 -43.62
C ALA A 844 -10.84 31.44 -43.67
N LEU A 845 -11.50 31.83 -42.58
CA LEU A 845 -12.18 33.12 -42.44
C LEU A 845 -11.31 34.19 -41.75
N GLU A 846 -10.02 33.91 -41.53
CA GLU A 846 -9.08 34.80 -40.84
C GLU A 846 -9.55 35.26 -39.45
N ILE A 847 -10.31 34.42 -38.74
CA ILE A 847 -10.80 34.69 -37.39
C ILE A 847 -9.69 34.34 -36.39
N ASN A 848 -9.05 35.36 -35.83
CA ASN A 848 -7.93 35.20 -34.90
C ASN A 848 -8.37 35.02 -33.43
N GLU A 849 -9.58 35.46 -33.06
CA GLU A 849 -10.10 35.39 -31.68
C GLU A 849 -11.43 34.62 -31.66
N ALA A 850 -11.39 33.37 -31.20
CA ALA A 850 -12.55 32.48 -31.21
C ALA A 850 -12.64 31.52 -30.02
N ILE A 851 -13.87 31.17 -29.64
CA ILE A 851 -14.18 30.13 -28.65
C ILE A 851 -14.98 29.03 -29.34
N ILE A 852 -14.43 27.82 -29.39
CA ILE A 852 -15.07 26.63 -29.95
C ILE A 852 -15.61 25.81 -28.78
N GLU A 853 -16.94 25.69 -28.71
CA GLU A 853 -17.67 25.00 -27.65
C GLU A 853 -18.20 23.66 -28.16
N SER A 854 -17.85 22.58 -27.46
CA SER A 854 -18.34 21.21 -27.69
C SER A 854 -18.83 20.61 -26.38
N ASP A 855 -19.83 19.75 -26.43
CA ASP A 855 -20.29 18.98 -25.27
C ASP A 855 -19.57 17.63 -25.11
N CYS A 856 -18.72 17.26 -26.07
CA CYS A 856 -17.85 16.09 -26.00
C CYS A 856 -16.57 16.39 -25.20
N LYS A 857 -16.64 16.14 -23.88
CA LYS A 857 -15.53 16.40 -22.95
C LYS A 857 -14.21 15.72 -23.36
N VAL A 858 -14.29 14.50 -23.89
CA VAL A 858 -13.11 13.72 -24.30
C VAL A 858 -12.33 14.42 -25.41
N VAL A 859 -13.03 14.94 -26.44
CA VAL A 859 -12.43 15.68 -27.55
C VAL A 859 -11.84 17.01 -27.06
N VAL A 860 -12.55 17.73 -26.18
CA VAL A 860 -12.06 18.99 -25.60
C VAL A 860 -10.81 18.76 -24.75
N ASP A 861 -10.80 17.74 -23.90
CA ASP A 861 -9.64 17.41 -23.06
C ASP A 861 -8.44 16.98 -23.91
N PHE A 862 -8.68 16.29 -25.04
CA PHE A 862 -7.64 15.96 -26.02
C PHE A 862 -7.03 17.20 -26.68
N CYS A 863 -7.85 18.14 -27.17
CA CYS A 863 -7.38 19.40 -27.77
C CYS A 863 -6.57 20.25 -26.76
N ASN A 864 -6.88 20.15 -25.47
CA ASN A 864 -6.22 20.87 -24.39
C ASN A 864 -5.04 20.10 -23.75
N ASN A 865 -4.56 19.01 -24.36
CA ASN A 865 -3.45 18.17 -23.88
C ASN A 865 -3.65 17.59 -22.46
N LYS A 866 -4.90 17.33 -22.06
CA LYS A 866 -5.25 16.68 -20.78
C LYS A 866 -5.58 15.19 -20.92
N TYR A 867 -5.74 14.72 -22.14
CA TYR A 867 -6.15 13.35 -22.47
C TYR A 867 -5.48 12.90 -23.77
N ASN A 868 -5.07 11.62 -23.84
CA ASN A 868 -4.43 11.03 -25.00
C ASN A 868 -5.27 9.87 -25.52
N GLN A 869 -5.57 9.89 -26.82
CA GLN A 869 -6.28 8.81 -27.49
C GLN A 869 -5.87 8.73 -28.97
N TRP A 870 -5.42 7.56 -29.43
CA TRP A 870 -4.85 7.41 -30.77
C TRP A 870 -5.85 7.67 -31.91
N GLN A 871 -7.14 7.30 -31.72
CA GLN A 871 -8.18 7.59 -32.72
C GLN A 871 -8.41 9.09 -32.89
N LEU A 872 -8.34 9.86 -31.81
CA LEU A 872 -8.47 11.32 -31.84
C LEU A 872 -7.25 11.98 -32.47
N GLU A 873 -6.05 11.48 -32.16
CA GLU A 873 -4.81 11.93 -32.78
C GLU A 873 -4.83 11.76 -34.30
N THR A 874 -5.45 10.69 -34.81
CA THR A 874 -5.64 10.47 -36.25
C THR A 874 -6.35 11.63 -36.95
N ILE A 875 -7.33 12.24 -36.26
CA ILE A 875 -8.21 13.29 -36.84
C ILE A 875 -7.72 14.70 -36.49
N LEU A 876 -7.18 14.90 -35.29
CA LEU A 876 -6.95 16.22 -34.70
C LEU A 876 -5.48 16.66 -34.68
N ASP A 877 -4.56 15.92 -35.31
CA ASP A 877 -3.13 16.27 -35.37
C ASP A 877 -2.90 17.70 -35.92
N SER A 878 -3.48 18.00 -37.08
CA SER A 878 -3.43 19.34 -37.68
C SER A 878 -4.17 20.39 -36.87
N THR A 879 -5.26 19.99 -36.21
CA THR A 879 -6.03 20.87 -35.33
C THR A 879 -5.18 21.32 -34.14
N LYS A 880 -4.44 20.40 -33.53
CA LYS A 880 -3.46 20.72 -32.47
C LYS A 880 -2.37 21.64 -32.97
N ALA A 881 -1.88 21.45 -34.19
CA ALA A 881 -0.88 22.35 -34.78
C ALA A 881 -1.42 23.78 -34.96
N ILE A 882 -2.66 23.93 -35.47
CA ILE A 882 -3.32 25.24 -35.63
C ILE A 882 -3.53 25.90 -34.27
N LEU A 883 -4.12 25.19 -33.30
CA LEU A 883 -4.35 25.70 -31.93
C LEU A 883 -3.04 26.09 -31.24
N LYS A 884 -1.94 25.39 -31.50
CA LYS A 884 -0.61 25.74 -30.97
C LYS A 884 -0.04 27.00 -31.63
N SER A 885 -0.29 27.19 -32.93
CA SER A 885 0.17 28.36 -33.69
C SER A 885 -0.68 29.62 -33.46
N ASN A 886 -1.94 29.46 -33.02
CA ASN A 886 -2.87 30.56 -32.78
C ASN A 886 -3.48 30.50 -31.38
N SER A 887 -2.89 31.25 -30.44
CA SER A 887 -3.32 31.29 -29.04
C SER A 887 -4.68 31.97 -28.80
N GLY A 888 -5.22 32.68 -29.81
CA GLY A 888 -6.52 33.35 -29.73
C GLY A 888 -7.72 32.41 -29.94
N ILE A 889 -7.50 31.18 -30.41
CA ILE A 889 -8.53 30.16 -30.59
C ILE A 889 -8.52 29.20 -29.40
N LYS A 890 -9.65 29.06 -28.71
CA LYS A 890 -9.78 28.17 -27.53
C LYS A 890 -10.88 27.14 -27.72
N VAL A 891 -10.61 25.90 -27.34
CA VAL A 891 -11.60 24.82 -27.33
C VAL A 891 -12.08 24.56 -25.89
N VAL A 892 -13.38 24.70 -25.65
CA VAL A 892 -13.99 24.70 -24.32
C VAL A 892 -15.14 23.70 -24.25
N TRP A 893 -15.26 23.02 -23.11
CA TRP A 893 -16.36 22.10 -22.87
C TRP A 893 -17.58 22.84 -22.33
N ILE A 894 -18.75 22.52 -22.88
CA ILE A 894 -20.04 23.01 -22.38
C ILE A 894 -21.00 21.84 -22.10
N PRO A 895 -21.91 21.96 -21.12
CA PRO A 895 -22.97 20.98 -20.95
C PRO A 895 -23.90 20.89 -22.17
N ARG A 896 -24.41 19.69 -22.47
CA ARG A 896 -25.30 19.43 -23.64
C ARG A 896 -26.54 20.34 -23.72
N ASN A 897 -27.11 20.72 -22.57
CA ASN A 897 -28.25 21.65 -22.53
C ASN A 897 -27.91 23.08 -22.98
N LYS A 898 -26.62 23.44 -23.07
CA LYS A 898 -26.12 24.70 -23.65
C LYS A 898 -25.74 24.58 -25.13
N ASN A 899 -25.79 23.38 -25.73
CA ASN A 899 -25.36 23.13 -27.11
C ASN A 899 -26.51 22.73 -28.06
N LEU A 900 -27.77 23.02 -27.68
CA LEU A 900 -28.96 22.52 -28.38
C LEU A 900 -29.06 22.92 -29.86
N VAL A 901 -28.52 24.07 -30.23
CA VAL A 901 -28.54 24.55 -31.63
C VAL A 901 -27.65 23.66 -32.51
N ALA A 902 -26.45 23.32 -32.04
CA ALA A 902 -25.54 22.45 -32.78
C ALA A 902 -26.05 21.00 -32.84
N ASP A 903 -26.60 20.47 -31.73
CA ASP A 903 -27.23 19.13 -31.65
C ASP A 903 -28.38 18.99 -32.66
N PHE A 904 -29.26 20.00 -32.71
CA PHE A 904 -30.37 20.02 -33.66
C PHE A 904 -29.86 20.06 -35.11
N LEU A 905 -28.86 20.89 -35.39
CA LEU A 905 -28.27 20.99 -36.72
C LEU A 905 -27.62 19.70 -37.19
N ALA A 906 -26.87 19.02 -36.33
CA ALA A 906 -26.23 17.75 -36.67
C ALA A 906 -27.29 16.66 -37.00
N LYS A 907 -28.37 16.61 -36.21
CA LYS A 907 -29.49 15.67 -36.44
C LYS A 907 -30.27 15.96 -37.72
N GLU A 908 -30.54 17.23 -38.03
CA GLU A 908 -31.21 17.61 -39.29
C GLU A 908 -30.28 17.40 -40.50
N ALA A 909 -29.00 17.71 -40.35
CA ALA A 909 -28.01 17.44 -41.38
C ALA A 909 -27.97 15.94 -41.72
N LEU A 910 -28.10 15.05 -40.75
CA LEU A 910 -28.16 13.59 -40.96
C LEU A 910 -29.38 13.14 -41.80
N LYS A 911 -30.49 13.89 -41.75
CA LYS A 911 -31.76 13.58 -42.44
C LYS A 911 -31.86 14.14 -43.88
N ASP A 912 -30.87 14.88 -44.37
CA ASP A 912 -30.93 15.54 -45.69
C ASP A 912 -31.91 16.68 -45.83
N SER A 913 -32.18 17.38 -44.74
CA SER A 913 -33.12 18.49 -44.71
C SER A 913 -32.49 19.88 -44.78
N LEU A 914 -31.16 19.99 -44.95
CA LEU A 914 -30.40 21.25 -44.87
C LEU A 914 -29.31 21.38 -45.95
N CYS A 915 -29.11 22.60 -46.46
CA CYS A 915 -27.97 22.96 -47.30
C CYS A 915 -26.64 22.95 -46.49
N THR A 916 -25.54 22.64 -47.15
CA THR A 916 -24.20 22.41 -46.56
C THR A 916 -23.58 23.62 -45.87
N THR A 917 -23.89 24.84 -46.32
CA THR A 917 -23.33 26.07 -45.74
C THR A 917 -24.32 27.21 -45.93
N TRP A 918 -24.45 28.06 -44.91
CA TRP A 918 -25.20 29.31 -45.01
C TRP A 918 -24.46 30.44 -44.33
N VAL A 919 -24.64 31.64 -44.87
CA VAL A 919 -24.06 32.89 -44.38
C VAL A 919 -25.22 33.85 -44.19
N TRP A 920 -25.35 34.43 -42.99
CA TRP A 920 -26.43 35.36 -42.59
C TRP A 920 -27.86 34.78 -42.56
N ASN A 921 -28.27 34.00 -43.56
CA ASN A 921 -29.61 33.43 -43.69
C ASN A 921 -29.66 31.99 -43.18
N HIS A 922 -29.87 31.83 -41.87
CA HIS A 922 -29.98 30.52 -41.24
C HIS A 922 -31.35 29.85 -41.51
N PRO A 923 -31.45 28.52 -41.45
CA PRO A 923 -32.72 27.81 -41.66
C PRO A 923 -33.84 28.28 -40.73
N VAL A 924 -35.08 28.41 -41.26
CA VAL A 924 -36.28 28.83 -40.49
C VAL A 924 -36.48 27.96 -39.25
N LYS A 925 -36.19 26.66 -39.38
CA LYS A 925 -36.25 25.67 -38.28
C LYS A 925 -35.40 26.03 -37.06
N LEU A 926 -34.40 26.90 -37.17
CA LEU A 926 -33.55 27.34 -36.05
C LEU A 926 -34.10 28.55 -35.28
N ARG A 927 -35.07 29.31 -35.84
CA ARG A 927 -35.55 30.58 -35.26
C ARG A 927 -35.98 30.41 -33.81
N ALA A 928 -36.73 29.36 -33.49
CA ALA A 928 -37.20 29.10 -32.13
C ALA A 928 -36.06 28.83 -31.13
N LEU A 929 -35.02 28.07 -31.54
CA LEU A 929 -33.86 27.78 -30.69
C LEU A 929 -32.97 29.01 -30.50
N LEU A 930 -32.75 29.78 -31.56
CA LEU A 930 -31.96 31.03 -31.51
C LEU A 930 -32.65 32.11 -30.68
N LEU A 931 -33.98 32.27 -30.79
CA LEU A 931 -34.75 33.19 -29.94
C LEU A 931 -34.72 32.76 -28.48
N LYS A 932 -34.69 31.45 -28.21
CA LYS A 932 -34.59 30.90 -26.85
C LYS A 932 -33.24 31.18 -26.20
N ASP A 933 -32.17 31.18 -26.99
CA ASP A 933 -30.82 31.56 -26.56
C ASP A 933 -30.70 33.09 -26.40
N LYS A 934 -31.32 33.88 -27.29
CA LYS A 934 -31.26 35.36 -27.29
C LYS A 934 -32.11 36.01 -26.20
N PHE A 935 -33.27 35.45 -25.88
CA PHE A 935 -34.23 36.02 -24.92
C PHE A 935 -34.58 35.03 -23.80
N PRO A 936 -33.68 34.87 -22.80
CA PRO A 936 -33.77 33.79 -21.81
C PRO A 936 -34.99 33.87 -20.88
N ARG A 937 -35.69 35.02 -20.81
CA ARG A 937 -36.87 35.26 -19.95
C ARG A 937 -38.22 35.01 -20.63
N LEU A 938 -38.27 34.73 -21.93
CA LEU A 938 -39.53 34.44 -22.63
C LEU A 938 -39.96 32.98 -22.41
N THR A 939 -41.24 32.76 -22.10
CA THR A 939 -41.81 31.41 -21.99
C THR A 939 -41.93 30.76 -23.37
N ASN A 940 -41.94 29.42 -23.44
CA ASN A 940 -42.05 28.68 -24.71
C ASN A 940 -43.28 29.12 -25.53
N LEU A 941 -44.37 29.56 -24.88
CA LEU A 941 -45.58 30.07 -25.53
C LEU A 941 -45.34 31.41 -26.26
N LEU A 942 -44.62 32.34 -25.62
CA LEU A 942 -44.27 33.64 -26.20
C LEU A 942 -43.28 33.51 -27.37
N ILE A 943 -42.37 32.54 -27.30
CA ILE A 943 -41.42 32.24 -28.40
C ILE A 943 -42.20 31.73 -29.63
N LEU A 944 -43.21 30.88 -29.45
CA LEU A 944 -44.06 30.40 -30.56
C LEU A 944 -44.86 31.54 -31.21
N CYS A 945 -45.40 32.47 -30.41
CA CYS A 945 -46.08 33.66 -30.94
C CYS A 945 -45.14 34.61 -31.71
N LEU A 946 -43.89 34.80 -31.24
CA LEU A 946 -42.90 35.64 -31.92
C LEU A 946 -42.43 35.02 -33.24
N VAL A 947 -42.29 33.70 -33.32
CA VAL A 947 -41.96 33.01 -34.57
C VAL A 947 -43.09 33.20 -35.60
N GLN A 948 -44.35 33.09 -35.19
CA GLN A 948 -45.52 33.33 -36.05
C GLN A 948 -45.72 34.79 -36.49
N LEU A 949 -45.14 35.76 -35.78
CA LEU A 949 -45.20 37.19 -36.14
C LEU A 949 -44.06 37.64 -37.07
N LEU A 950 -42.97 36.84 -37.15
CA LEU A 950 -41.78 37.10 -37.97
C LEU A 950 -41.72 36.24 -39.25
N ASP A 951 -42.61 35.26 -39.38
CA ASP A 951 -42.99 34.59 -40.63
C ASP A 951 -44.13 35.37 -41.30
#